data_AF-A0AAU9V3Y1-F1
#
_entry.id   AF-A0AAU9V3Y1-F1
#
_cell.length_a   1.000
_cell.length_b   1.000
_cell.length_c   1.000
_cell.angle_alpha   90.00
_cell.angle_beta   90.00
_cell.angle_gamma   90.00
#
_symmetry.space_group_name_H-M   'P 1'
#
loop_
_entity.id
_entity.type
_entity.pdbx_description
1 polymer ?
#
loop_
_entity_poly.entity_id
_entity_poly.type
_entity_poly.pdbx_seq_one_letter_code
_entity_poly.pdbx_strand_id
1 'polypeptide(L)'
;MPGHLSVLQANANHSAGAQDLFLQSMAEWSIDVAIVAEPYAVPPSPHWAGDTDDSVAIVVRPGVGPPLVVKARGRGYVAAVRGEVAFVGVYFSPNRNLAALERFLDVLGPLVGQLAPLQVFVAGDLNAKSTAWGNPVTNPKGREVEEWALAAGLSLLNVGAVQTCVRWSGGSVVDVTFATPAIARRVEGWRVETEVETLSDHRYIRFEVSPALVRPASSSSSTLSRGRIQFPRWALSKLNRELAEEAAIVGRWSLPPLSEFEVDEAASRLGDTFTAACRAAMPPAKRPPPRRALYWWSTEIAGLRAACNGARRQYTRSRRRRPQDVDRDDRLRRIYMEKTKILRQAICRAKEEAWLELVGGLERDPWGRPYNWARNKLRAQSAPISETLQPDQLRRIVGELFPDEPEGFVPPRMARQTPDEEEGVPPPVTDAEMEAVITRLQSKKRSPGPDGVHGRVLAIALGHLGDSLRELFDRCLRSGQFPEAWKEGRLCLLPKAGRTPDSASAVRPLVLLNEAGKALEKIVASRLVQYLEEGSGPGLSEFQFGFRARRSTVDALKRLRAVTGEAEHRREVVVAVSLDIANAFNSLPHTVIREALQYFGVPPYLRRLLEAYLSDRRVGLENRSGSVEWRRVGCGVPQESVLLWDIGYDWILRGRLLPGMGVICYADDTLVYSRGRDFKEAARLAEVGVDLVISRIRSLGLRVRIDKTEALLFRGTGRKGPPPGATLQIGEGRVRMSSQIKYLGLILDGGWTFGPHFSVVGPKVVKVASALGRLLPNLGGPSAACRQLYSGVCRSMATYGAPVWADRLTARNKAALRSAQRIIAVRVIRGYRTVSWAAATALAGDPPWELVAEVLAETYSYVSGRRALGENPTLDGILRVRRIGQEALMRRWGRTWRGSRTAHA
;
A
#
# COMPACT_ATOMS: atom_id res chain seq x y z
N MET A 1 21.76 18.69 -11.09
CA MET A 1 21.04 17.72 -11.96
C MET A 1 22.02 17.02 -12.91
N PRO A 2 22.26 15.70 -12.86
CA PRO A 2 23.19 15.06 -13.81
C PRO A 2 22.42 14.27 -14.89
N GLY A 3 21.74 14.95 -15.82
CA GLY A 3 21.06 14.32 -16.95
C GLY A 3 20.40 15.30 -17.92
N HIS A 4 20.39 14.92 -19.20
CA HIS A 4 19.66 15.57 -20.30
C HIS A 4 18.15 15.48 -20.05
N LEU A 5 17.39 16.57 -20.26
CA LEU A 5 15.95 16.60 -20.01
C LEU A 5 15.18 16.74 -21.33
N SER A 6 14.35 15.77 -21.68
CA SER A 6 13.52 15.81 -22.91
C SER A 6 12.09 16.27 -22.62
N VAL A 7 11.59 17.25 -23.37
CA VAL A 7 10.28 17.89 -23.15
C VAL A 7 9.36 17.77 -24.37
N LEU A 8 8.08 17.50 -24.13
CA LEU A 8 7.03 17.41 -25.15
C LEU A 8 5.85 18.33 -24.82
N GLN A 9 5.42 19.15 -25.76
CA GLN A 9 4.18 19.92 -25.67
C GLN A 9 3.16 19.36 -26.67
N ALA A 10 1.91 19.23 -26.24
CA ALA A 10 0.82 18.68 -27.03
C ALA A 10 -0.52 19.34 -26.71
N ASN A 11 -1.48 19.23 -27.62
CA ASN A 11 -2.90 19.46 -27.34
C ASN A 11 -3.68 18.21 -27.81
N ALA A 12 -4.43 17.59 -26.89
CA ALA A 12 -5.19 16.37 -27.16
C ALA A 12 -6.64 16.64 -27.61
N ASN A 13 -7.11 17.88 -27.59
CA ASN A 13 -8.44 18.32 -28.03
C ASN A 13 -9.57 17.42 -27.48
N HIS A 14 -9.48 17.09 -26.19
CA HIS A 14 -10.36 16.18 -25.46
C HIS A 14 -10.59 14.80 -26.14
N SER A 15 -9.65 14.34 -26.96
CA SER A 15 -9.72 13.05 -27.67
C SER A 15 -8.97 11.96 -26.91
N ALA A 16 -9.70 10.91 -26.50
CA ALA A 16 -9.11 9.76 -25.84
C ALA A 16 -8.00 9.10 -26.68
N GLY A 17 -8.21 9.00 -28.00
CA GLY A 17 -7.21 8.46 -28.92
C GLY A 17 -5.96 9.35 -29.05
N ALA A 18 -6.13 10.67 -28.99
CA ALA A 18 -5.00 11.60 -29.05
C ALA A 18 -4.16 11.57 -27.77
N GLN A 19 -4.81 11.52 -26.61
CA GLN A 19 -4.12 11.37 -25.32
C GLN A 19 -3.36 10.04 -25.24
N ASP A 20 -3.93 8.96 -25.77
CA ASP A 20 -3.25 7.67 -25.85
C ASP A 20 -1.98 7.73 -26.72
N LEU A 21 -2.08 8.22 -27.96
CA LEU A 21 -0.91 8.35 -28.83
C LEU A 21 0.14 9.31 -28.27
N PHE A 22 -0.29 10.33 -27.53
CA PHE A 22 0.60 11.23 -26.80
C PHE A 22 1.42 10.47 -25.75
N LEU A 23 0.78 9.66 -24.89
CA LEU A 23 1.47 8.87 -23.88
C LEU A 23 2.38 7.80 -24.48
N GLN A 24 1.97 7.19 -25.60
CA GLN A 24 2.83 6.28 -26.36
C GLN A 24 4.05 7.00 -26.91
N SER A 25 3.87 8.18 -27.51
CA SER A 25 4.97 8.98 -28.08
C SER A 25 5.94 9.45 -26.99
N MET A 26 5.43 9.81 -25.80
CA MET A 26 6.27 10.12 -24.64
C MET A 26 7.22 8.96 -24.31
N ALA A 27 6.75 7.72 -24.36
CA ALA A 27 7.58 6.56 -24.08
C ALA A 27 8.54 6.20 -25.23
N GLU A 28 8.05 6.19 -26.48
CA GLU A 28 8.87 5.90 -27.67
C GLU A 28 10.05 6.86 -27.79
N TRP A 29 9.82 8.14 -27.50
CA TRP A 29 10.83 9.18 -27.65
C TRP A 29 11.63 9.47 -26.39
N SER A 30 11.45 8.68 -25.34
CA SER A 30 12.16 8.91 -24.09
C SER A 30 11.94 10.32 -23.50
N ILE A 31 10.76 10.92 -23.69
CA ILE A 31 10.32 12.20 -23.05
C ILE A 31 10.22 12.13 -21.51
N ASP A 32 10.83 13.08 -20.82
CA ASP A 32 10.86 13.14 -19.36
C ASP A 32 9.69 13.92 -18.75
N VAL A 33 9.33 15.05 -19.37
CA VAL A 33 8.23 15.95 -18.96
C VAL A 33 7.41 16.30 -20.18
N ALA A 34 6.09 16.36 -20.02
CA ALA A 34 5.22 16.88 -21.06
C ALA A 34 4.17 17.84 -20.52
N ILE A 35 3.77 18.80 -21.35
CA ILE A 35 2.69 19.74 -21.08
C ILE A 35 1.60 19.46 -22.11
N VAL A 36 0.39 19.13 -21.65
CA VAL A 36 -0.74 18.78 -22.52
C VAL A 36 -1.93 19.70 -22.27
N ALA A 37 -2.36 20.41 -23.30
CA ALA A 37 -3.62 21.15 -23.31
C ALA A 37 -4.79 20.24 -23.73
N GLU A 38 -5.98 20.54 -23.22
CA GLU A 38 -7.24 19.83 -23.45
C GLU A 38 -7.10 18.29 -23.37
N PRO A 39 -6.57 17.73 -22.26
CA PRO A 39 -6.54 16.29 -22.09
C PRO A 39 -7.97 15.72 -22.09
N TYR A 40 -8.15 14.48 -22.57
CA TYR A 40 -9.42 13.77 -22.45
C TYR A 40 -9.79 13.51 -20.98
N ALA A 41 -8.79 13.19 -20.15
CA ALA A 41 -8.93 13.10 -18.71
C ALA A 41 -7.58 13.28 -18.00
N VAL A 42 -7.60 13.88 -16.80
CA VAL A 42 -6.43 13.94 -15.90
C VAL A 42 -6.57 12.82 -14.85
N PRO A 43 -5.76 11.73 -14.92
CA PRO A 43 -5.84 10.65 -13.94
C PRO A 43 -5.38 11.11 -12.55
N PRO A 44 -5.98 10.61 -11.45
CA PRO A 44 -5.54 10.89 -10.09
C PRO A 44 -4.22 10.13 -9.80
N SER A 45 -3.12 10.65 -10.31
CA SER A 45 -1.79 10.04 -10.33
C SER A 45 -0.75 11.05 -9.87
N PRO A 46 0.27 10.65 -9.09
CA PRO A 46 1.36 11.54 -8.69
C PRO A 46 2.24 12.00 -9.88
N HIS A 47 2.04 11.42 -11.06
CA HIS A 47 2.74 11.76 -12.30
C HIS A 47 1.97 12.74 -13.19
N TRP A 48 0.78 13.17 -12.74
CA TRP A 48 -0.09 14.11 -13.44
C TRP A 48 -0.43 15.28 -12.52
N ALA A 49 -0.32 16.49 -13.03
CA ALA A 49 -0.76 17.70 -12.37
C ALA A 49 -1.70 18.44 -13.31
N GLY A 50 -3.01 18.40 -13.04
CA GLY A 50 -4.02 19.15 -13.76
C GLY A 50 -4.31 20.51 -13.13
N ASP A 51 -4.89 21.40 -13.92
CA ASP A 51 -5.48 22.66 -13.49
C ASP A 51 -6.83 22.43 -12.78
N THR A 52 -7.63 23.48 -12.52
CA THR A 52 -8.93 23.31 -11.83
C THR A 52 -10.04 22.77 -12.74
N ASP A 53 -9.90 22.97 -14.05
CA ASP A 53 -10.95 22.66 -15.03
C ASP A 53 -10.58 21.45 -15.90
N ASP A 54 -9.48 20.75 -15.59
CA ASP A 54 -8.89 19.67 -16.39
C ASP A 54 -8.64 20.08 -17.87
N SER A 55 -8.35 21.37 -18.08
CA SER A 55 -8.07 22.00 -19.38
C SER A 55 -6.59 21.99 -19.75
N VAL A 56 -5.68 21.83 -18.77
CA VAL A 56 -4.24 21.67 -19.01
C VAL A 56 -3.61 20.81 -17.93
N ALA A 57 -2.63 19.99 -18.31
CA ALA A 57 -1.89 19.15 -17.38
C ALA A 57 -0.40 19.07 -17.66
N ILE A 58 0.40 18.89 -16.62
CA ILE A 58 1.81 18.50 -16.68
C ILE A 58 1.93 17.02 -16.37
N VAL A 59 2.62 16.28 -17.22
CA VAL A 59 2.81 14.84 -17.14
C VAL A 59 4.29 14.52 -17.04
N VAL A 60 4.68 13.65 -16.11
CA VAL A 60 6.08 13.19 -15.98
C VAL A 60 6.18 11.69 -16.20
N ARG A 61 7.30 11.25 -16.78
CA ARG A 61 7.60 9.82 -16.89
C ARG A 61 7.70 9.18 -15.49
N PRO A 62 6.97 8.08 -15.21
CA PRO A 62 7.14 7.34 -13.97
C PRO A 62 8.55 6.75 -13.80
N GLY A 63 9.12 6.84 -12.60
CA GLY A 63 10.36 6.13 -12.23
C GLY A 63 11.68 6.79 -12.65
N VAL A 64 11.64 7.97 -13.26
CA VAL A 64 12.84 8.73 -13.67
C VAL A 64 12.85 10.09 -12.97
N GLY A 65 13.95 10.46 -12.31
CA GLY A 65 14.17 11.79 -11.73
C GLY A 65 13.34 12.15 -10.48
N PRO A 66 13.48 13.38 -9.96
CA PRO A 66 12.76 13.84 -8.77
C PRO A 66 11.23 13.92 -8.99
N PRO A 67 10.43 13.83 -7.91
CA PRO A 67 8.97 13.91 -8.01
C PRO A 67 8.49 15.28 -8.50
N LEU A 68 7.34 15.30 -9.14
CA LEU A 68 6.64 16.52 -9.55
C LEU A 68 5.88 17.09 -8.34
N VAL A 69 6.15 18.35 -7.98
CA VAL A 69 5.51 19.05 -6.85
C VAL A 69 4.69 20.21 -7.37
N VAL A 70 3.36 20.12 -7.26
CA VAL A 70 2.44 21.20 -7.66
C VAL A 70 2.60 22.40 -6.72
N LYS A 71 2.84 23.58 -7.29
CA LYS A 71 3.00 24.85 -6.57
C LYS A 71 1.74 25.70 -6.63
N ALA A 72 1.12 25.78 -7.80
CA ALA A 72 -0.12 26.52 -8.00
C ALA A 72 -0.98 25.84 -9.07
N ARG A 73 -2.28 26.06 -8.98
CA ARG A 73 -3.25 25.68 -10.02
C ARG A 73 -4.39 26.69 -10.03
N GLY A 74 -4.92 26.98 -11.20
CA GLY A 74 -6.09 27.82 -11.37
C GLY A 74 -6.79 27.49 -12.68
N ARG A 75 -7.74 28.32 -13.09
CA ARG A 75 -8.50 28.09 -14.31
C ARG A 75 -7.62 28.29 -15.55
N GLY A 76 -7.29 27.22 -16.27
CA GLY A 76 -6.46 27.28 -17.48
C GLY A 76 -4.95 27.28 -17.22
N TYR A 77 -4.50 27.06 -15.99
CA TYR A 77 -3.06 26.91 -15.72
C TYR A 77 -2.74 25.96 -14.56
N VAL A 78 -1.57 25.33 -14.66
CA VAL A 78 -0.97 24.54 -13.58
C VAL A 78 0.53 24.76 -13.54
N ALA A 79 1.06 25.02 -12.35
CA ALA A 79 2.49 25.21 -12.13
C ALA A 79 3.04 24.11 -11.21
N ALA A 80 4.06 23.41 -11.67
CA ALA A 80 4.68 22.33 -10.91
C ALA A 80 6.21 22.33 -11.07
N VAL A 81 6.90 21.99 -9.98
CA VAL A 81 8.36 21.98 -9.91
C VAL A 81 8.88 20.55 -9.94
N ARG A 82 9.93 20.33 -10.73
CA ARG A 82 10.67 19.06 -10.78
C ARG A 82 12.16 19.36 -10.61
N GLY A 83 12.65 19.18 -9.38
CA GLY A 83 14.00 19.57 -8.97
C GLY A 83 14.23 21.09 -9.10
N GLU A 84 15.11 21.53 -9.98
CA GLU A 84 15.47 22.96 -10.16
C GLU A 84 14.69 23.67 -11.28
N VAL A 85 13.79 22.96 -11.97
CA VAL A 85 13.00 23.48 -13.09
C VAL A 85 11.53 23.55 -12.72
N ALA A 86 10.91 24.71 -12.95
CA ALA A 86 9.47 24.92 -12.84
C ALA A 86 8.81 24.84 -14.22
N PHE A 87 7.74 24.08 -14.34
CA PHE A 87 6.92 23.98 -15.54
C PHE A 87 5.56 24.62 -15.26
N VAL A 88 5.14 25.54 -16.13
CA VAL A 88 3.83 26.17 -16.11
C VAL A 88 3.11 25.78 -17.39
N GLY A 89 2.11 24.91 -17.27
CA GLY A 89 1.21 24.58 -18.36
C GLY A 89 0.09 25.60 -18.45
N VAL A 90 -0.21 26.09 -19.64
CA VAL A 90 -1.27 27.09 -19.89
C VAL A 90 -2.22 26.65 -21.00
N TYR A 91 -3.51 26.94 -20.84
CA TYR A 91 -4.51 26.83 -21.88
C TYR A 91 -5.48 28.01 -21.80
N PHE A 92 -5.68 28.69 -22.92
CA PHE A 92 -6.64 29.79 -23.04
C PHE A 92 -7.62 29.51 -24.18
N SER A 93 -8.90 29.32 -23.83
CA SER A 93 -9.95 29.01 -24.80
C SER A 93 -10.10 30.11 -25.87
N PRO A 94 -10.25 29.74 -27.16
CA PRO A 94 -10.45 30.72 -28.24
C PRO A 94 -11.72 31.56 -28.06
N ASN A 95 -12.72 31.02 -27.36
CA ASN A 95 -14.04 31.64 -27.15
C ASN A 95 -14.04 32.76 -26.08
N ARG A 96 -12.93 32.96 -25.37
CA ARG A 96 -12.79 34.02 -24.35
C ARG A 96 -12.28 35.31 -25.01
N ASN A 97 -12.79 36.47 -24.59
CA ASN A 97 -12.41 37.79 -25.15
C ASN A 97 -11.06 38.29 -24.61
N LEU A 98 -10.60 39.46 -25.12
CA LEU A 98 -9.31 40.06 -24.76
C LEU A 98 -9.21 40.42 -23.27
N ALA A 99 -10.24 41.05 -22.71
CA ALA A 99 -10.27 41.38 -21.28
C ALA A 99 -10.15 40.15 -20.36
N ALA A 100 -10.66 39.00 -20.80
CA ALA A 100 -10.50 37.74 -20.08
C ALA A 100 -9.09 37.14 -20.21
N LEU A 101 -8.33 37.50 -21.26
CA LEU A 101 -6.92 37.17 -21.44
C LEU A 101 -6.05 38.04 -20.56
N GLU A 102 -6.25 39.36 -20.54
CA GLU A 102 -5.53 40.31 -19.67
C GLU A 102 -5.60 39.84 -18.21
N ARG A 103 -6.81 39.61 -17.67
CA ARG A 103 -6.99 39.07 -16.31
C ARG A 103 -6.33 37.71 -16.08
N PHE A 104 -6.19 36.89 -17.12
CA PHE A 104 -5.50 35.61 -17.02
C PHE A 104 -3.98 35.80 -16.96
N LEU A 105 -3.43 36.74 -17.74
CA LEU A 105 -2.02 37.11 -17.73
C LEU A 105 -1.62 37.85 -16.44
N ASP A 106 -2.50 38.68 -15.87
CA ASP A 106 -2.33 39.35 -14.56
C ASP A 106 -2.14 38.35 -13.42
N VAL A 107 -2.74 37.15 -13.53
CA VAL A 107 -2.54 36.06 -12.56
C VAL A 107 -1.24 35.31 -12.83
N LEU A 108 -0.90 35.09 -14.11
CA LEU A 108 0.30 34.34 -14.49
C LEU A 108 1.60 35.12 -14.24
N GLY A 109 1.61 36.45 -14.42
CA GLY A 109 2.80 37.28 -14.23
C GLY A 109 3.41 37.14 -12.83
N PRO A 110 2.66 37.43 -11.74
CA PRO A 110 3.13 37.25 -10.37
C PRO A 110 3.53 35.80 -10.06
N LEU A 111 2.82 34.81 -10.62
CA LEU A 111 3.16 33.40 -10.46
C LEU A 111 4.53 33.05 -11.07
N VAL A 112 4.79 33.52 -12.29
CA VAL A 112 6.10 33.36 -12.93
C VAL A 112 7.18 34.06 -12.12
N GLY A 113 6.91 35.28 -11.62
CA GLY A 113 7.82 36.02 -10.74
C GLY A 113 8.15 35.28 -9.44
N GLN A 114 7.16 34.67 -8.78
CA GLN A 114 7.37 33.84 -7.58
C GLN A 114 8.22 32.58 -7.86
N LEU A 115 8.13 32.06 -9.09
CA LEU A 115 8.89 30.89 -9.54
C LEU A 115 10.27 31.27 -10.10
N ALA A 116 10.55 32.54 -10.35
CA ALA A 116 11.78 33.04 -10.97
C ALA A 116 13.11 32.69 -10.25
N PRO A 117 13.15 32.44 -8.92
CA PRO A 117 14.35 31.85 -8.31
C PRO A 117 14.72 30.47 -8.87
N LEU A 118 13.78 29.81 -9.56
CA LEU A 118 13.97 28.58 -10.33
C LEU A 118 14.01 28.87 -11.82
N GLN A 119 14.47 27.90 -12.61
CA GLN A 119 14.41 27.99 -14.07
C GLN A 119 13.00 27.64 -14.56
N VAL A 120 12.30 28.60 -15.16
CA VAL A 120 10.88 28.45 -15.52
C VAL A 120 10.68 28.18 -17.02
N PHE A 121 9.81 27.23 -17.34
CA PHE A 121 9.15 27.06 -18.64
C PHE A 121 7.67 27.44 -18.53
N VAL A 122 7.15 28.18 -19.51
CA VAL A 122 5.70 28.38 -19.69
C VAL A 122 5.34 27.87 -21.07
N ALA A 123 4.44 26.89 -21.16
CA ALA A 123 4.07 26.31 -22.45
C ALA A 123 2.61 25.88 -22.51
N GLY A 124 2.02 25.93 -23.70
CA GLY A 124 0.68 25.43 -23.97
C GLY A 124 -0.03 26.20 -25.08
N ASP A 125 -1.35 26.11 -25.13
CA ASP A 125 -2.17 26.70 -26.20
C ASP A 125 -2.86 27.98 -25.70
N LEU A 126 -2.33 29.14 -26.10
CA LEU A 126 -2.87 30.44 -25.69
C LEU A 126 -3.91 30.98 -26.68
N ASN A 127 -4.13 30.32 -27.83
CA ASN A 127 -5.00 30.81 -28.90
C ASN A 127 -4.70 32.27 -29.32
N ALA A 128 -3.44 32.70 -29.16
CA ALA A 128 -2.93 34.01 -29.53
C ALA A 128 -2.09 33.91 -30.81
N LYS A 129 -2.22 34.90 -31.71
CA LYS A 129 -1.52 34.89 -33.00
C LYS A 129 -0.52 36.04 -33.01
N SER A 130 0.75 35.74 -33.23
CA SER A 130 1.81 36.73 -33.40
C SER A 130 2.81 36.30 -34.48
N THR A 131 3.29 37.29 -35.22
CA THR A 131 4.46 37.17 -36.10
C THR A 131 5.73 36.79 -35.32
N ALA A 132 5.84 37.14 -34.03
CA ALA A 132 6.97 36.79 -33.17
C ALA A 132 7.20 35.27 -33.04
N TRP A 133 6.12 34.48 -33.01
CA TRP A 133 6.19 33.01 -33.00
C TRP A 133 5.74 32.38 -34.32
N GLY A 134 5.89 33.10 -35.44
CA GLY A 134 5.75 32.52 -36.78
C GLY A 134 4.32 32.41 -37.33
N ASN A 135 3.35 33.11 -36.74
CA ASN A 135 2.02 33.28 -37.33
C ASN A 135 2.05 34.40 -38.41
N PRO A 136 1.32 34.30 -39.54
CA PRO A 136 1.35 35.35 -40.57
C PRO A 136 0.83 36.73 -40.10
N VAL A 137 0.02 36.78 -39.05
CA VAL A 137 -0.62 38.01 -38.55
C VAL A 137 -0.56 38.05 -37.03
N THR A 138 -0.30 39.23 -36.47
CA THR A 138 -0.43 39.50 -35.03
C THR A 138 -1.84 40.02 -34.71
N ASN A 139 -2.59 39.30 -33.86
CA ASN A 139 -3.90 39.73 -33.36
C ASN A 139 -3.78 40.44 -31.99
N PRO A 140 -4.84 41.12 -31.47
CA PRO A 140 -4.76 41.82 -30.19
C PRO A 140 -4.31 40.92 -29.02
N LYS A 141 -4.81 39.69 -28.96
CA LYS A 141 -4.37 38.69 -27.97
C LYS A 141 -2.87 38.36 -28.08
N GLY A 142 -2.33 38.35 -29.31
CA GLY A 142 -0.91 38.16 -29.57
C GLY A 142 -0.06 39.27 -28.98
N ARG A 143 -0.46 40.53 -29.20
CA ARG A 143 0.25 41.70 -28.63
C ARG A 143 0.29 41.65 -27.11
N GLU A 144 -0.85 41.38 -26.47
CA GLU A 144 -0.92 41.24 -25.00
C GLU A 144 0.01 40.13 -24.47
N VAL A 145 0.07 38.99 -25.16
CA VAL A 145 0.97 37.88 -24.76
C VAL A 145 2.44 38.22 -24.99
N GLU A 146 2.78 38.97 -26.05
CA GLU A 146 4.13 39.47 -26.28
C GLU A 146 4.57 40.44 -25.17
N GLU A 147 3.75 41.45 -24.87
CA GLU A 147 4.02 42.44 -23.83
C GLU A 147 4.14 41.79 -22.46
N TRP A 148 3.23 40.87 -22.13
CA TRP A 148 3.29 40.09 -20.90
C TRP A 148 4.56 39.24 -20.80
N ALA A 149 4.95 38.53 -21.88
CA ALA A 149 6.14 37.68 -21.85
C ALA A 149 7.41 38.51 -21.64
N LEU A 150 7.49 39.69 -22.26
CA LEU A 150 8.58 40.65 -22.06
C LEU A 150 8.60 41.17 -20.62
N ALA A 151 7.45 41.62 -20.09
CA ALA A 151 7.33 42.11 -18.72
C ALA A 151 7.66 41.04 -17.67
N ALA A 152 7.34 39.77 -17.94
CA ALA A 152 7.66 38.63 -17.09
C ALA A 152 9.12 38.13 -17.24
N GLY A 153 9.93 38.76 -18.09
CA GLY A 153 11.33 38.39 -18.31
C GLY A 153 11.52 37.03 -18.99
N LEU A 154 10.58 36.62 -19.84
CA LEU A 154 10.60 35.35 -20.55
C LEU A 154 11.15 35.50 -21.98
N SER A 155 11.91 34.51 -22.42
CA SER A 155 12.39 34.37 -23.79
C SER A 155 11.49 33.40 -24.58
N LEU A 156 11.11 33.79 -25.80
CA LEU A 156 10.38 32.94 -26.72
C LEU A 156 11.28 31.84 -27.29
N LEU A 157 10.79 30.60 -27.30
CA LEU A 157 11.53 29.44 -27.85
C LEU A 157 11.01 28.95 -29.19
N ASN A 158 9.84 29.40 -29.64
CA ASN A 158 9.28 28.99 -30.93
C ASN A 158 10.22 29.41 -32.07
N VAL A 159 10.57 28.45 -32.94
CA VAL A 159 11.42 28.68 -34.12
C VAL A 159 10.68 28.34 -35.41
N GLY A 160 10.68 29.27 -36.36
CA GLY A 160 10.10 29.09 -37.69
C GLY A 160 8.58 29.29 -37.75
N ALA A 161 7.99 29.03 -38.91
CA ALA A 161 6.58 29.30 -39.22
C ALA A 161 5.74 28.02 -39.41
N VAL A 162 6.18 26.90 -38.84
CA VAL A 162 5.46 25.63 -38.98
C VAL A 162 4.19 25.68 -38.12
N GLN A 163 3.03 25.54 -38.77
CA GLN A 163 1.71 25.55 -38.11
C GLN A 163 1.61 24.47 -37.02
N THR A 164 1.22 24.86 -35.80
CA THR A 164 1.05 23.96 -34.65
C THR A 164 -0.37 23.39 -34.59
N CYS A 165 -1.38 24.15 -35.02
CA CYS A 165 -2.75 23.70 -35.22
C CYS A 165 -3.09 23.71 -36.72
N VAL A 166 -3.59 22.59 -37.25
CA VAL A 166 -3.86 22.40 -38.68
C VAL A 166 -5.30 21.93 -38.89
N ARG A 167 -6.11 22.80 -39.50
CA ARG A 167 -7.50 22.54 -39.85
C ARG A 167 -7.70 22.54 -41.36
N TRP A 168 -8.90 22.18 -41.80
CA TRP A 168 -9.25 22.16 -43.22
C TRP A 168 -9.26 23.56 -43.83
N SER A 169 -9.68 24.58 -43.06
CA SER A 169 -9.79 25.97 -43.47
C SER A 169 -8.49 26.79 -43.36
N GLY A 170 -7.40 26.19 -42.88
CA GLY A 170 -6.13 26.86 -42.63
C GLY A 170 -5.41 26.29 -41.41
N GLY A 171 -4.27 26.90 -41.06
CA GLY A 171 -3.54 26.52 -39.84
C GLY A 171 -2.97 27.75 -39.14
N SER A 172 -2.67 27.58 -37.86
CA SER A 172 -2.19 28.65 -37.00
C SER A 172 -1.04 28.17 -36.11
N VAL A 173 -0.19 29.12 -35.72
CA VAL A 173 0.77 28.91 -34.63
C VAL A 173 0.18 29.55 -33.38
N VAL A 174 -0.34 28.71 -32.50
CA VAL A 174 -1.07 29.10 -31.26
C VAL A 174 -0.52 28.39 -30.02
N ASP A 175 0.22 27.31 -30.24
CA ASP A 175 0.96 26.59 -29.21
C ASP A 175 2.31 27.30 -29.03
N VAL A 176 2.49 27.95 -27.87
CA VAL A 176 3.66 28.80 -27.59
C VAL A 176 4.48 28.19 -26.45
N THR A 177 5.80 28.31 -26.54
CA THR A 177 6.76 27.90 -25.52
C THR A 177 7.65 29.09 -25.14
N PHE A 178 7.65 29.47 -23.87
CA PHE A 178 8.48 30.49 -23.28
C PHE A 178 9.38 29.89 -22.20
N ALA A 179 10.51 30.54 -21.93
CA ALA A 179 11.41 30.13 -20.87
C ALA A 179 12.21 31.30 -20.29
N THR A 180 12.62 31.20 -19.03
CA THR A 180 13.59 32.15 -18.46
C THR A 180 14.94 32.11 -19.23
N PRO A 181 15.64 33.24 -19.40
CA PRO A 181 16.86 33.32 -20.22
C PRO A 181 17.95 32.30 -19.87
N ALA A 182 18.07 31.94 -18.58
CA ALA A 182 19.05 30.96 -18.11
C ALA A 182 18.81 29.55 -18.67
N ILE A 183 17.55 29.10 -18.74
CA ILE A 183 17.23 27.77 -19.28
C ILE A 183 17.02 27.81 -20.79
N ALA A 184 16.56 28.93 -21.35
CA ALA A 184 16.40 29.13 -22.79
C ALA A 184 17.71 28.86 -23.56
N ARG A 185 18.87 29.31 -23.03
CA ARG A 185 20.20 29.05 -23.63
C ARG A 185 20.63 27.58 -23.64
N ARG A 186 19.95 26.73 -22.87
CA ARG A 186 20.23 25.30 -22.77
C ARG A 186 19.24 24.46 -23.59
N VAL A 187 18.24 25.11 -24.20
CA VAL A 187 17.25 24.43 -25.04
C VAL A 187 17.86 24.14 -26.40
N GLU A 188 17.80 22.88 -26.79
CA GLU A 188 18.29 22.40 -28.07
C GLU A 188 17.17 21.69 -28.84
N GLY A 189 17.23 21.76 -30.17
CA GLY A 189 16.38 20.97 -31.06
C GLY A 189 14.87 21.25 -31.00
N TRP A 190 14.46 22.48 -30.62
CA TRP A 190 13.06 22.89 -30.64
C TRP A 190 12.47 22.77 -32.04
N ARG A 191 11.39 21.98 -32.19
CA ARG A 191 10.73 21.75 -33.47
C ARG A 191 9.28 21.29 -33.30
N VAL A 192 8.49 21.57 -34.34
CA VAL A 192 7.13 21.02 -34.51
C VAL A 192 7.21 19.69 -35.28
N GLU A 193 6.70 18.62 -34.69
CA GLU A 193 6.71 17.28 -35.30
C GLU A 193 5.63 17.18 -36.39
N THR A 194 6.05 17.24 -37.65
CA THR A 194 5.12 17.25 -38.81
C THR A 194 4.78 15.86 -39.35
N GLU A 195 5.57 14.84 -39.00
CA GLU A 195 5.48 13.50 -39.58
C GLU A 195 4.79 12.46 -38.67
N VAL A 196 4.17 12.91 -37.59
CA VAL A 196 3.60 12.05 -36.55
C VAL A 196 2.09 12.25 -36.49
N GLU A 197 1.34 11.16 -36.61
CA GLU A 197 -0.10 11.17 -36.36
C GLU A 197 -0.38 11.29 -34.86
N THR A 198 -1.17 12.31 -34.52
CA THR A 198 -1.54 12.69 -33.16
C THR A 198 -3.01 12.40 -32.85
N LEU A 199 -3.84 12.07 -33.85
CA LEU A 199 -5.31 12.01 -33.76
C LEU A 199 -5.97 13.29 -33.22
N SER A 200 -5.23 14.39 -33.24
CA SER A 200 -5.62 15.76 -32.89
C SER A 200 -5.35 16.66 -34.10
N ASP A 201 -6.04 17.80 -34.19
CA ASP A 201 -5.71 18.87 -35.13
C ASP A 201 -4.43 19.63 -34.75
N HIS A 202 -3.91 19.39 -33.53
CA HIS A 202 -2.62 19.91 -33.08
C HIS A 202 -1.46 18.93 -33.31
N ARG A 203 -0.29 19.51 -33.58
CA ARG A 203 0.99 18.82 -33.71
C ARG A 203 1.77 18.86 -32.39
N TYR A 204 2.63 17.88 -32.19
CA TYR A 204 3.53 17.89 -31.04
C TYR A 204 4.69 18.86 -31.25
N ILE A 205 5.11 19.50 -30.16
CA ILE A 205 6.33 20.31 -30.10
C ILE A 205 7.32 19.57 -29.20
N ARG A 206 8.56 19.43 -29.66
CA ARG A 206 9.60 18.72 -28.92
C ARG A 206 10.87 19.55 -28.85
N PHE A 207 11.52 19.51 -27.68
CA PHE A 207 12.84 20.08 -27.46
C PHE A 207 13.56 19.36 -26.32
N GLU A 208 14.87 19.59 -26.22
CA GLU A 208 15.73 18.99 -25.21
C GLU A 208 16.47 20.08 -24.42
N VAL A 209 16.86 19.78 -23.18
CA VAL A 209 17.56 20.73 -22.30
C VAL A 209 18.87 20.11 -21.84
N SER A 210 19.98 20.72 -22.25
CA SER A 210 21.34 20.31 -21.91
C SER A 210 21.63 20.49 -20.41
N PRO A 211 22.45 19.63 -19.77
CA PRO A 211 22.81 19.76 -18.37
C PRO A 211 23.59 21.07 -18.11
N ALA A 212 23.50 21.62 -16.90
CA ALA A 212 24.32 22.75 -16.52
C ALA A 212 25.80 22.33 -16.47
N LEU A 213 26.71 23.14 -17.04
CA LEU A 213 28.16 22.98 -16.91
C LEU A 213 28.56 23.10 -15.44
N VAL A 214 28.57 21.98 -14.73
CA VAL A 214 29.29 21.86 -13.47
C VAL A 214 30.74 21.58 -13.85
N ARG A 215 31.64 22.50 -13.53
CA ARG A 215 33.10 22.24 -13.57
C ARG A 215 33.35 20.92 -12.84
N PRO A 216 33.95 19.90 -13.46
CA PRO A 216 34.26 18.68 -12.74
C PRO A 216 35.30 19.02 -11.68
N ALA A 217 34.94 18.87 -10.41
CA ALA A 217 35.93 18.65 -9.38
C ALA A 217 36.66 17.37 -9.78
N SER A 218 37.96 17.48 -9.97
CA SER A 218 38.88 16.38 -10.20
C SER A 218 38.66 15.30 -9.13
N SER A 219 37.92 14.25 -9.50
CA SER A 219 37.94 12.99 -8.79
C SER A 219 38.48 11.96 -9.76
N SER A 220 39.80 11.96 -9.87
CA SER A 220 40.55 10.74 -10.15
C SER A 220 40.24 9.74 -9.04
N SER A 221 39.20 8.93 -9.24
CA SER A 221 39.05 7.68 -8.50
C SER A 221 39.11 6.57 -9.51
N SER A 222 40.34 6.07 -9.68
CA SER A 222 40.65 4.74 -10.17
C SER A 222 39.58 3.74 -9.74
N THR A 223 39.03 3.06 -10.74
CA THR A 223 38.15 1.90 -10.61
C THR A 223 38.92 0.75 -9.98
N LEU A 224 39.09 0.78 -8.66
CA LEU A 224 39.33 -0.42 -7.88
C LEU A 224 37.97 -0.89 -7.35
N SER A 225 37.50 -1.98 -7.93
CA SER A 225 36.31 -2.71 -7.49
C SER A 225 36.52 -3.27 -6.09
N ARG A 226 36.36 -2.44 -5.05
CA ARG A 226 36.03 -2.96 -3.73
C ARG A 226 34.58 -3.44 -3.80
N GLY A 227 34.37 -4.73 -3.52
CA GLY A 227 33.10 -5.44 -3.69
C GLY A 227 31.92 -4.65 -3.12
N ARG A 228 31.02 -4.21 -4.00
CA ARG A 228 29.75 -3.62 -3.60
C ARG A 228 28.87 -4.75 -3.07
N ILE A 229 28.74 -4.86 -1.75
CA ILE A 229 27.84 -5.81 -1.10
C ILE A 229 26.40 -5.36 -1.41
N GLN A 230 25.77 -6.02 -2.37
CA GLN A 230 24.34 -5.90 -2.66
C GLN A 230 23.64 -7.18 -2.25
N PHE A 231 22.43 -7.07 -1.71
CA PHE A 231 21.59 -8.24 -1.44
C PHE A 231 21.25 -8.95 -2.77
N PRO A 232 21.52 -10.27 -2.91
CA PRO A 232 21.19 -11.00 -4.12
C PRO A 232 19.70 -10.92 -4.46
N ARG A 233 19.38 -10.81 -5.75
CA ARG A 233 17.99 -10.76 -6.24
C ARG A 233 17.82 -11.75 -7.40
N TRP A 234 16.89 -12.70 -7.25
CA TRP A 234 16.61 -13.74 -8.25
C TRP A 234 15.22 -13.59 -8.87
N ALA A 235 15.09 -13.94 -10.15
CA ALA A 235 13.82 -13.84 -10.87
C ALA A 235 12.92 -15.07 -10.61
N LEU A 236 12.22 -15.12 -9.47
CA LEU A 236 11.37 -16.26 -9.08
C LEU A 236 10.33 -16.67 -10.15
N SER A 237 9.86 -15.74 -10.98
CA SER A 237 8.93 -16.07 -12.08
C SER A 237 9.55 -16.97 -13.15
N LYS A 238 10.88 -17.13 -13.17
CA LYS A 238 11.65 -17.97 -14.09
C LYS A 238 12.31 -19.16 -13.36
N LEU A 239 11.78 -19.54 -12.20
CA LEU A 239 12.28 -20.69 -11.44
C LEU A 239 12.17 -21.97 -12.28
N ASN A 240 13.31 -22.61 -12.55
CA ASN A 240 13.35 -23.98 -13.03
C ASN A 240 13.38 -24.91 -11.81
N ARG A 241 12.33 -25.73 -11.65
CA ARG A 241 12.19 -26.63 -10.51
C ARG A 241 13.18 -27.80 -10.55
N GLU A 242 13.40 -28.39 -11.72
CA GLU A 242 14.30 -29.53 -11.92
C GLU A 242 15.74 -29.12 -11.61
N LEU A 243 16.21 -27.99 -12.16
CA LEU A 243 17.55 -27.48 -11.84
C LEU A 243 17.73 -27.12 -10.36
N ALA A 244 16.66 -26.66 -9.68
CA ALA A 244 16.72 -26.41 -8.24
C ALA A 244 16.90 -27.71 -7.44
N GLU A 245 16.25 -28.78 -7.89
CA GLU A 245 16.30 -30.10 -7.29
C GLU A 245 17.65 -30.78 -7.55
N GLU A 246 18.12 -30.82 -8.79
CA GLU A 246 19.44 -31.33 -9.16
C GLU A 246 20.56 -30.60 -8.40
N ALA A 247 20.50 -29.27 -8.33
CA ALA A 247 21.48 -28.48 -7.58
C ALA A 247 21.44 -28.78 -6.07
N ALA A 248 20.27 -29.10 -5.51
CA ALA A 248 20.16 -29.53 -4.12
C ALA A 248 20.75 -30.92 -3.89
N ILE A 249 20.56 -31.86 -4.82
CA ILE A 249 21.15 -33.21 -4.78
C ILE A 249 22.68 -33.12 -4.86
N VAL A 250 23.22 -32.38 -5.83
CA VAL A 250 24.67 -32.15 -5.97
C VAL A 250 25.23 -31.44 -4.74
N GLY A 251 24.48 -30.46 -4.23
CA GLY A 251 24.79 -29.76 -2.99
C GLY A 251 24.91 -30.71 -1.80
N ARG A 252 23.98 -31.66 -1.66
CA ARG A 252 24.01 -32.69 -0.60
C ARG A 252 25.26 -33.56 -0.69
N TRP A 253 25.63 -34.02 -1.89
CA TRP A 253 26.84 -34.83 -2.08
C TRP A 253 28.13 -34.08 -1.78
N SER A 254 28.12 -32.77 -2.00
CA SER A 254 29.29 -31.91 -1.78
C SER A 254 29.39 -31.39 -0.34
N LEU A 255 28.34 -31.57 0.47
CA LEU A 255 28.27 -31.07 1.84
C LEU A 255 28.95 -32.09 2.78
N PRO A 256 30.03 -31.71 3.49
CA PRO A 256 30.60 -32.57 4.52
C PRO A 256 29.64 -32.72 5.70
N PRO A 257 29.84 -33.73 6.58
CA PRO A 257 29.04 -33.89 7.79
C PRO A 257 29.05 -32.60 8.61
N LEU A 258 27.87 -32.02 8.82
CA LEU A 258 27.77 -30.71 9.49
C LEU A 258 28.23 -30.77 10.94
N SER A 259 28.17 -31.95 11.58
CA SER A 259 28.68 -32.23 12.92
C SER A 259 30.16 -31.91 13.13
N GLU A 260 30.97 -31.89 12.07
CA GLU A 260 32.41 -31.57 12.12
C GLU A 260 32.72 -30.07 12.27
N PHE A 261 31.72 -29.21 12.08
CA PHE A 261 31.88 -27.76 12.06
C PHE A 261 31.09 -27.09 13.18
N GLU A 262 31.57 -25.96 13.68
CA GLU A 262 30.80 -25.11 14.59
C GLU A 262 29.46 -24.65 13.98
N VAL A 263 28.50 -24.30 14.82
CA VAL A 263 27.11 -24.01 14.41
C VAL A 263 27.05 -22.90 13.33
N ASP A 264 27.83 -21.84 13.48
CA ASP A 264 27.89 -20.75 12.50
C ASP A 264 28.50 -21.18 11.15
N GLU A 265 29.58 -21.96 11.18
CA GLU A 265 30.21 -22.45 9.96
C GLU A 265 29.31 -23.44 9.22
N ALA A 266 28.66 -24.35 9.96
CA ALA A 266 27.68 -25.27 9.41
C ALA A 266 26.49 -24.52 8.76
N ALA A 267 25.98 -23.48 9.43
CA ALA A 267 24.91 -22.63 8.89
C ALA A 267 25.35 -21.87 7.62
N SER A 268 26.58 -21.38 7.58
CA SER A 268 27.15 -20.71 6.40
C SER A 268 27.24 -21.67 5.21
N ARG A 269 27.84 -22.85 5.40
CA ARG A 269 27.99 -23.87 4.34
C ARG A 269 26.65 -24.32 3.77
N LEU A 270 25.66 -24.52 4.64
CA LEU A 270 24.31 -24.87 4.21
C LEU A 270 23.65 -23.70 3.44
N GLY A 271 23.87 -22.46 3.89
CA GLY A 271 23.45 -21.23 3.20
C GLY A 271 24.06 -21.07 1.81
N ASP A 272 25.35 -21.40 1.66
CA ASP A 272 26.05 -21.39 0.37
C ASP A 272 25.44 -22.40 -0.60
N THR A 273 25.12 -23.60 -0.11
CA THR A 273 24.42 -24.63 -0.89
C THR A 273 23.04 -24.16 -1.35
N PHE A 274 22.25 -23.51 -0.48
CA PHE A 274 20.97 -22.93 -0.87
C PHE A 274 21.11 -21.78 -1.89
N THR A 275 22.16 -20.99 -1.76
CA THR A 275 22.47 -19.90 -2.69
C THR A 275 22.89 -20.43 -4.06
N ALA A 276 23.69 -21.50 -4.09
CA ALA A 276 24.06 -22.21 -5.31
C ALA A 276 22.83 -22.78 -6.03
N ALA A 277 21.90 -23.39 -5.28
CA ALA A 277 20.62 -23.85 -5.84
C ALA A 277 19.81 -22.70 -6.45
N CYS A 278 19.76 -21.54 -5.80
CA CYS A 278 19.11 -20.35 -6.36
C CYS A 278 19.78 -19.88 -7.67
N ARG A 279 21.13 -19.89 -7.72
CA ARG A 279 21.92 -19.48 -8.88
C ARG A 279 21.75 -20.41 -10.07
N ALA A 280 21.68 -21.71 -9.84
CA ALA A 280 21.43 -22.71 -10.87
C ALA A 280 19.99 -22.61 -11.41
N ALA A 281 19.02 -22.44 -10.52
CA ALA A 281 17.60 -22.51 -10.86
C ALA A 281 17.01 -21.22 -11.42
N MET A 282 17.66 -20.07 -11.22
CA MET A 282 17.10 -18.76 -11.57
C MET A 282 18.16 -17.78 -12.09
N PRO A 283 17.85 -16.99 -13.13
CA PRO A 283 18.69 -15.87 -13.51
C PRO A 283 18.58 -14.71 -12.49
N PRO A 284 19.62 -13.85 -12.38
CA PRO A 284 19.54 -12.62 -11.61
C PRO A 284 18.35 -11.76 -12.05
N ALA A 285 17.65 -11.15 -11.09
CA ALA A 285 16.53 -10.27 -11.35
C ALA A 285 17.03 -8.98 -12.02
N LYS A 286 16.88 -8.88 -13.34
CA LYS A 286 17.12 -7.63 -14.08
C LYS A 286 16.00 -6.63 -13.80
N ARG A 287 16.34 -5.33 -13.72
CA ARG A 287 15.32 -4.27 -13.81
C ARG A 287 14.58 -4.47 -15.15
N PRO A 288 13.24 -4.58 -15.15
CA PRO A 288 12.53 -4.75 -16.42
C PRO A 288 12.83 -3.54 -17.31
N PRO A 289 12.95 -3.74 -18.64
CA PRO A 289 13.04 -2.61 -19.56
C PRO A 289 11.82 -1.70 -19.35
N PRO A 290 11.92 -0.39 -19.68
CA PRO A 290 10.77 0.50 -19.66
C PRO A 290 9.65 -0.20 -20.45
N ARG A 291 8.53 -0.50 -19.76
CA ARG A 291 7.42 -1.27 -20.33
C ARG A 291 6.95 -0.60 -21.62
N ARG A 292 6.42 -1.39 -22.57
CA ARG A 292 5.58 -0.87 -23.67
C ARG A 292 4.57 0.11 -23.05
N ALA A 293 4.52 1.34 -23.56
CA ALA A 293 3.85 2.46 -22.88
C ALA A 293 2.38 2.18 -22.59
N LEU A 294 1.72 1.45 -23.50
CA LEU A 294 0.31 1.10 -23.42
C LEU A 294 0.12 -0.42 -23.52
N TYR A 295 -0.83 -0.94 -22.74
CA TYR A 295 -1.08 -2.37 -22.60
C TYR A 295 -1.59 -3.04 -23.89
N TRP A 296 -2.18 -2.26 -24.80
CA TRP A 296 -2.76 -2.70 -26.07
C TRP A 296 -1.83 -2.44 -27.27
N TRP A 297 -0.63 -1.88 -27.06
CA TRP A 297 0.27 -1.54 -28.16
C TRP A 297 0.92 -2.79 -28.80
N SER A 298 0.73 -2.95 -30.11
CA SER A 298 1.22 -4.09 -30.90
C SER A 298 2.05 -3.63 -32.12
N THR A 299 2.80 -4.55 -32.72
CA THR A 299 3.53 -4.32 -33.98
C THR A 299 2.57 -3.98 -35.13
N GLU A 300 1.38 -4.59 -35.15
CA GLU A 300 0.31 -4.28 -36.10
C GLU A 300 -0.15 -2.81 -35.98
N ILE A 301 -0.47 -2.35 -34.76
CA ILE A 301 -0.90 -0.96 -34.53
C ILE A 301 0.22 0.01 -34.88
N ALA A 302 1.47 -0.33 -34.57
CA ALA A 302 2.63 0.47 -34.99
C ALA A 302 2.73 0.56 -36.52
N GLY A 303 2.51 -0.55 -37.24
CA GLY A 303 2.46 -0.59 -38.70
C GLY A 303 1.32 0.25 -39.28
N LEU A 304 0.12 0.16 -38.70
CA LEU A 304 -1.03 0.98 -39.10
C LEU A 304 -0.77 2.47 -38.87
N ARG A 305 -0.13 2.84 -37.75
CA ARG A 305 0.28 4.22 -37.47
C ARG A 305 1.33 4.69 -38.49
N ALA A 306 2.31 3.87 -38.83
CA ALA A 306 3.31 4.19 -39.85
C ALA A 306 2.67 4.36 -41.24
N ALA A 307 1.70 3.52 -41.60
CA ALA A 307 0.95 3.62 -42.85
C ALA A 307 0.09 4.89 -42.92
N CYS A 308 -0.49 5.29 -41.78
CA CYS A 308 -1.20 6.56 -41.62
C CYS A 308 -0.26 7.76 -41.78
N ASN A 309 0.89 7.75 -41.09
CA ASN A 309 1.94 8.76 -41.24
C ASN A 309 2.41 8.87 -42.71
N GLY A 310 2.59 7.74 -43.40
CA GLY A 310 2.94 7.69 -44.82
C GLY A 310 1.90 8.37 -45.72
N ALA A 311 0.61 8.06 -45.54
CA ALA A 311 -0.46 8.70 -46.30
C ALA A 311 -0.57 10.20 -45.99
N ARG A 312 -0.40 10.59 -44.72
CA ARG A 312 -0.36 11.99 -44.28
C ARG A 312 0.80 12.74 -44.95
N ARG A 313 1.98 12.14 -45.05
CA ARG A 313 3.14 12.71 -45.76
C ARG A 313 2.85 12.91 -47.23
N GLN A 314 2.27 11.93 -47.91
CA GLN A 314 1.90 12.04 -49.33
C GLN A 314 0.89 13.17 -49.56
N TYR A 315 -0.18 13.22 -48.77
CA TYR A 315 -1.19 14.28 -48.82
C TYR A 315 -0.57 15.67 -48.56
N THR A 316 0.23 15.80 -47.50
CA THR A 316 0.86 17.08 -47.12
C THR A 316 1.85 17.56 -48.17
N ARG A 317 2.62 16.64 -48.78
CA ARG A 317 3.56 16.97 -49.87
C ARG A 317 2.81 17.37 -51.15
N SER A 318 1.70 16.71 -51.47
CA SER A 318 0.87 17.05 -52.63
C SER A 318 0.30 18.46 -52.52
N ARG A 319 -0.27 18.83 -51.37
CA ARG A 319 -0.78 20.18 -51.09
C ARG A 319 0.25 21.30 -51.19
N ARG A 320 1.54 20.97 -51.02
CA ARG A 320 2.65 21.95 -51.10
C ARG A 320 3.20 22.14 -52.50
N ARG A 321 2.85 21.27 -53.46
CA ARG A 321 3.29 21.40 -54.86
C ARG A 321 2.53 22.52 -55.56
N ARG A 322 3.20 23.20 -56.49
CA ARG A 322 2.62 24.23 -57.37
C ARG A 322 2.89 23.87 -58.83
N PRO A 323 1.89 23.97 -59.75
CA PRO A 323 0.48 24.28 -59.48
C PRO A 323 -0.22 23.18 -58.66
N GLN A 324 -1.32 23.53 -57.99
CA GLN A 324 -2.02 22.63 -57.08
C GLN A 324 -3.02 21.75 -57.85
N ASP A 325 -2.98 20.44 -57.59
CA ASP A 325 -3.87 19.44 -58.20
C ASP A 325 -4.93 19.03 -57.16
N VAL A 326 -6.11 19.65 -57.27
CA VAL A 326 -7.21 19.50 -56.29
C VAL A 326 -7.73 18.06 -56.26
N ASP A 327 -7.89 17.42 -57.41
CA ASP A 327 -8.39 16.05 -57.50
C ASP A 327 -7.43 15.03 -56.87
N ARG A 328 -6.12 15.23 -57.07
CA ARG A 328 -5.09 14.42 -56.42
C ARG A 328 -5.05 14.65 -54.92
N ASP A 329 -5.15 15.89 -54.47
CA ASP A 329 -5.19 16.24 -53.05
C ASP A 329 -6.40 15.59 -52.37
N ASP A 330 -7.57 15.60 -53.01
CA ASP A 330 -8.79 14.96 -52.50
C ASP A 330 -8.71 13.44 -52.47
N ARG A 331 -8.10 12.80 -53.48
CA ARG A 331 -7.82 11.35 -53.46
C ARG A 331 -6.88 10.98 -52.30
N LEU A 332 -5.76 11.68 -52.15
CA LEU A 332 -4.80 11.43 -51.07
C LEU A 332 -5.40 11.70 -49.69
N ARG A 333 -6.28 12.69 -49.57
CA ARG A 333 -7.05 12.95 -48.35
C ARG A 333 -7.97 11.78 -48.00
N ARG A 334 -8.74 11.25 -48.96
CA ARG A 334 -9.61 10.08 -48.75
C ARG A 334 -8.81 8.87 -48.27
N ILE A 335 -7.65 8.60 -48.88
CA ILE A 335 -6.73 7.52 -48.46
C ILE A 335 -6.25 7.73 -47.03
N TYR A 336 -5.85 8.96 -46.68
CA TYR A 336 -5.41 9.29 -45.32
C TYR A 336 -6.54 9.11 -44.28
N MET A 337 -7.76 9.58 -44.59
CA MET A 337 -8.92 9.41 -43.70
C MET A 337 -9.27 7.94 -43.48
N GLU A 338 -9.23 7.11 -44.53
CA GLU A 338 -9.51 5.68 -44.42
C GLU A 338 -8.46 4.97 -43.55
N LYS A 339 -7.17 5.27 -43.73
CA LYS A 339 -6.11 4.72 -42.86
C LYS A 339 -6.25 5.17 -41.40
N THR A 340 -6.68 6.41 -41.18
CA THR A 340 -6.96 6.92 -39.82
C THR A 340 -8.13 6.17 -39.18
N LYS A 341 -9.18 5.88 -39.95
CA LYS A 341 -10.33 5.08 -39.51
C LYS A 341 -9.92 3.65 -39.15
N ILE A 342 -9.12 3.00 -39.99
CA ILE A 342 -8.58 1.64 -39.74
C ILE A 342 -7.74 1.64 -38.45
N LEU A 343 -6.85 2.62 -38.27
CA LEU A 343 -6.04 2.74 -37.06
C LEU A 343 -6.92 2.88 -35.81
N ARG A 344 -7.95 3.75 -35.84
CA ARG A 344 -8.88 3.92 -34.72
C ARG A 344 -9.63 2.62 -34.40
N GLN A 345 -10.12 1.90 -35.40
CA GLN A 345 -10.80 0.63 -35.22
C GLN A 345 -9.88 -0.46 -34.65
N ALA A 346 -8.63 -0.53 -35.11
CA ALA A 346 -7.63 -1.46 -34.58
C ALA A 346 -7.30 -1.17 -33.12
N ILE A 347 -7.14 0.11 -32.73
CA ILE A 347 -6.93 0.52 -31.33
C ILE A 347 -8.12 0.10 -30.46
N CYS A 348 -9.37 0.33 -30.93
CA CYS A 348 -10.56 -0.08 -30.19
C CYS A 348 -10.61 -1.61 -29.98
N ARG A 349 -10.37 -2.39 -31.04
CA ARG A 349 -10.36 -3.86 -30.96
C ARG A 349 -9.26 -4.38 -30.02
N ALA A 350 -8.04 -3.86 -30.14
CA ALA A 350 -6.92 -4.26 -29.27
C ALA A 350 -7.20 -3.95 -27.78
N LYS A 351 -7.86 -2.84 -27.47
CA LYS A 351 -8.29 -2.51 -26.10
C LYS A 351 -9.35 -3.48 -25.59
N GLU A 352 -10.33 -3.83 -26.42
CA GLU A 352 -11.39 -4.77 -26.08
C GLU A 352 -10.83 -6.19 -25.83
N GLU A 353 -9.98 -6.69 -26.73
CA GLU A 353 -9.31 -7.98 -26.58
C GLU A 353 -8.46 -8.05 -25.32
N ALA A 354 -7.64 -7.02 -25.06
CA ALA A 354 -6.82 -6.97 -23.85
C ALA A 354 -7.68 -6.88 -22.57
N TRP A 355 -8.84 -6.23 -22.63
CA TRP A 355 -9.80 -6.22 -21.52
C TRP A 355 -10.42 -7.61 -21.31
N LEU A 356 -10.83 -8.30 -22.38
CA LEU A 356 -11.37 -9.65 -22.32
C LEU A 356 -10.33 -10.65 -21.79
N GLU A 357 -9.07 -10.55 -22.20
CA GLU A 357 -7.97 -11.36 -21.67
C GLU A 357 -7.76 -11.10 -20.17
N LEU A 358 -7.78 -9.84 -19.75
CA LEU A 358 -7.65 -9.45 -18.35
C LEU A 358 -8.76 -10.06 -17.49
N VAL A 359 -10.01 -9.95 -17.95
CA VAL A 359 -11.18 -10.46 -17.23
C VAL A 359 -11.26 -11.99 -17.29
N GLY A 360 -10.90 -12.61 -18.42
CA GLY A 360 -10.81 -14.07 -18.55
C GLY A 360 -9.75 -14.68 -17.63
N GLY A 361 -8.69 -13.93 -17.30
CA GLY A 361 -7.71 -14.31 -16.30
C GLY A 361 -8.27 -14.51 -14.88
N LEU A 362 -9.45 -13.98 -14.57
CA LEU A 362 -10.07 -14.08 -13.25
C LEU A 362 -10.50 -15.49 -12.87
N GLU A 363 -10.86 -16.34 -13.84
CA GLU A 363 -11.20 -17.74 -13.54
C GLU A 363 -9.98 -18.51 -13.01
N ARG A 364 -8.80 -18.23 -13.57
CA ARG A 364 -7.55 -18.89 -13.19
C ARG A 364 -6.97 -18.34 -11.90
N ASP A 365 -6.98 -17.02 -11.75
CA ASP A 365 -6.47 -16.34 -10.55
C ASP A 365 -7.38 -15.15 -10.18
N PRO A 366 -8.43 -15.40 -9.37
CA PRO A 366 -9.35 -14.35 -8.92
C PRO A 366 -8.67 -13.25 -8.10
N TRP A 367 -7.47 -13.50 -7.58
CA TRP A 367 -6.72 -12.58 -6.71
C TRP A 367 -5.51 -11.96 -7.43
N GLY A 368 -5.36 -12.23 -8.72
CA GLY A 368 -4.22 -11.86 -9.53
C GLY A 368 -4.16 -10.36 -9.90
N ARG A 369 -3.55 -10.08 -11.06
CA ARG A 369 -3.39 -8.71 -11.56
C ARG A 369 -4.71 -7.92 -11.68
N PRO A 370 -5.82 -8.48 -12.19
CA PRO A 370 -7.06 -7.71 -12.36
C PRO A 370 -7.64 -7.26 -11.01
N TYR A 371 -7.68 -8.15 -10.02
CA TYR A 371 -8.10 -7.81 -8.65
C TYR A 371 -7.21 -6.72 -8.04
N ASN A 372 -5.89 -6.87 -8.17
CA ASN A 372 -4.96 -5.88 -7.64
C ASN A 372 -5.09 -4.53 -8.35
N TRP A 373 -5.40 -4.51 -9.66
CA TRP A 373 -5.71 -3.29 -10.39
C TRP A 373 -6.97 -2.62 -9.85
N ALA A 374 -8.09 -3.36 -9.78
CA ALA A 374 -9.37 -2.83 -9.30
C ALA A 374 -9.28 -2.32 -7.85
N ARG A 375 -8.43 -2.93 -7.02
CA ARG A 375 -8.22 -2.53 -5.63
C ARG A 375 -7.16 -1.43 -5.47
N ASN A 376 -6.64 -0.86 -6.56
CA ASN A 376 -5.52 0.10 -6.56
C ASN A 376 -4.29 -0.40 -5.76
N LYS A 377 -4.05 -1.71 -5.82
CA LYS A 377 -2.91 -2.39 -5.19
C LYS A 377 -1.72 -2.58 -6.14
N LEU A 378 -1.90 -2.35 -7.45
CA LEU A 378 -0.78 -2.27 -8.39
C LEU A 378 -0.07 -0.93 -8.21
N ARG A 379 1.09 -0.95 -7.56
CA ARG A 379 1.99 0.20 -7.49
C ARG A 379 2.90 0.20 -8.72
N ALA A 380 3.10 1.36 -9.34
CA ALA A 380 4.19 1.53 -10.29
C ALA A 380 5.50 1.20 -9.58
N GLN A 381 6.40 0.47 -10.23
CA GLN A 381 7.72 0.18 -9.66
C GLN A 381 8.44 1.51 -9.42
N SER A 382 8.46 1.92 -8.16
CA SER A 382 9.15 3.10 -7.66
C SER A 382 10.42 2.60 -6.96
N ALA A 383 11.48 3.40 -7.02
CA ALA A 383 12.67 3.12 -6.23
C ALA A 383 12.27 2.97 -4.74
N PRO A 384 12.82 1.98 -4.00
CA PRO A 384 12.63 1.86 -2.56
C PRO A 384 12.85 3.20 -1.85
N ILE A 385 12.15 3.44 -0.73
CA ILE A 385 12.29 4.70 0.03
C ILE A 385 13.76 5.00 0.36
N SER A 386 14.53 3.97 0.71
CA SER A 386 15.96 4.07 1.00
C SER A 386 16.83 4.53 -0.18
N GLU A 387 16.38 4.30 -1.41
CA GLU A 387 17.01 4.81 -2.64
C GLU A 387 16.54 6.24 -2.97
N THR A 388 15.49 6.75 -2.33
CA THR A 388 14.90 8.07 -2.62
C THR A 388 15.14 9.15 -1.56
N LEU A 389 15.51 8.79 -0.33
CA LEU A 389 15.78 9.74 0.77
C LEU A 389 17.27 10.08 0.87
N GLN A 390 17.58 11.26 1.44
CA GLN A 390 18.98 11.62 1.74
C GLN A 390 19.52 10.73 2.88
N PRO A 391 20.83 10.37 2.87
CA PRO A 391 21.41 9.47 3.87
C PRO A 391 21.15 9.88 5.32
N ASP A 392 21.32 11.16 5.67
CA ASP A 392 21.13 11.62 7.06
C ASP A 392 19.67 11.56 7.52
N GLN A 393 18.74 11.86 6.62
CA GLN A 393 17.31 11.71 6.89
C GLN A 393 16.95 10.23 7.07
N LEU A 394 17.54 9.35 6.26
CA LEU A 394 17.34 7.91 6.36
C LEU A 394 17.88 7.37 7.70
N ARG A 395 19.10 7.77 8.09
CA ARG A 395 19.71 7.41 9.39
C ARG A 395 18.85 7.85 10.56
N ARG A 396 18.33 9.07 10.53
CA ARG A 396 17.40 9.58 11.57
C ARG A 396 16.13 8.75 11.66
N ILE A 397 15.50 8.45 10.52
CA ILE A 397 14.28 7.62 10.47
C ILE A 397 14.57 6.22 11.02
N VAL A 398 15.67 5.59 10.61
CA VAL A 398 16.06 4.27 11.13
C VAL A 398 16.37 4.37 12.63
N GLY A 399 17.04 5.45 13.06
CA GLY A 399 17.25 5.88 14.45
C GLY A 399 15.99 5.78 15.30
N GLU A 400 14.97 6.51 14.89
CA GLU A 400 13.66 6.57 15.56
C GLU A 400 12.87 5.25 15.50
N LEU A 401 13.03 4.47 14.42
CA LEU A 401 12.35 3.18 14.23
C LEU A 401 12.97 2.03 15.02
N PHE A 402 14.27 2.06 15.28
CA PHE A 402 14.98 1.07 16.09
C PHE A 402 15.75 1.83 17.17
N PRO A 403 15.09 2.31 18.23
CA PRO A 403 15.78 3.04 19.29
C PRO A 403 16.79 2.14 20.00
N ASP A 404 17.87 2.75 20.46
CA ASP A 404 18.78 2.08 21.38
C ASP A 404 18.13 1.99 22.77
N GLU A 405 18.58 1.03 23.58
CA GLU A 405 18.12 0.89 24.95
C GLU A 405 18.47 2.17 25.74
N PRO A 406 17.56 2.70 26.59
CA PRO A 406 17.87 3.92 27.32
C PRO A 406 19.11 3.72 28.21
N GLU A 407 19.98 4.73 28.25
CA GLU A 407 21.20 4.66 29.06
C GLU A 407 20.87 4.47 30.55
N GLY A 408 21.51 3.48 31.18
CA GLY A 408 21.23 3.11 32.58
C GLY A 408 19.87 2.45 32.82
N PHE A 409 19.16 2.03 31.76
CA PHE A 409 17.88 1.32 31.90
C PHE A 409 18.06 -0.01 32.63
N VAL A 410 17.22 -0.24 33.64
CA VAL A 410 17.10 -1.51 34.33
C VAL A 410 15.66 -1.99 34.16
N PRO A 411 15.44 -3.17 33.58
CA PRO A 411 14.08 -3.70 33.43
C PRO A 411 13.45 -3.95 34.81
N PRO A 412 12.13 -3.81 34.95
CA PRO A 412 11.47 -4.08 36.22
C PRO A 412 11.60 -5.57 36.53
N ARG A 413 12.01 -5.91 37.76
CA ARG A 413 12.06 -7.31 38.20
C ARG A 413 10.67 -7.94 38.14
N MET A 414 10.53 -8.94 37.27
CA MET A 414 9.31 -9.71 37.10
C MET A 414 9.44 -10.97 37.96
N ALA A 415 8.96 -10.93 39.21
CA ALA A 415 9.26 -12.00 40.16
C ALA A 415 8.43 -13.28 39.94
N ARG A 416 9.10 -14.42 39.66
CA ARG A 416 8.93 -15.65 40.46
C ARG A 416 10.17 -16.53 40.34
N GLN A 417 10.87 -16.73 41.47
CA GLN A 417 11.98 -17.67 41.57
C GLN A 417 11.43 -19.09 41.42
N THR A 418 11.84 -19.78 40.36
CA THR A 418 11.75 -21.22 40.24
C THR A 418 13.10 -21.82 40.69
N PRO A 419 13.11 -22.96 41.39
CA PRO A 419 14.36 -23.68 41.62
C PRO A 419 14.97 -24.05 40.26
N ASP A 420 16.30 -24.04 40.16
CA ASP A 420 17.01 -24.52 38.99
C ASP A 420 16.61 -25.98 38.74
N GLU A 421 15.68 -26.21 37.81
CA GLU A 421 15.38 -27.56 37.34
C GLU A 421 16.63 -28.13 36.67
N GLU A 422 16.94 -29.40 36.95
CA GLU A 422 18.04 -30.11 36.31
C GLU A 422 17.93 -30.00 34.80
N GLU A 423 19.06 -29.68 34.17
CA GLU A 423 19.14 -29.43 32.73
C GLU A 423 18.94 -30.73 31.95
N GLY A 424 17.68 -31.03 31.61
CA GLY A 424 17.34 -32.12 30.72
C GLY A 424 17.81 -31.87 29.28
N VAL A 425 18.11 -32.96 28.55
CA VAL A 425 18.43 -32.90 27.12
C VAL A 425 17.26 -32.28 26.35
N PRO A 426 17.47 -31.23 25.54
CA PRO A 426 16.41 -30.62 24.76
C PRO A 426 15.71 -31.64 23.84
N PRO A 427 14.37 -31.63 23.75
CA PRO A 427 13.66 -32.52 22.83
C PRO A 427 14.15 -32.30 21.39
N PRO A 428 14.43 -33.36 20.62
CA PRO A 428 14.84 -33.21 19.22
C PRO A 428 13.73 -32.56 18.39
N VAL A 429 14.10 -31.94 17.27
CA VAL A 429 13.18 -31.43 16.27
C VAL A 429 12.41 -32.60 15.69
N THR A 430 11.09 -32.49 15.65
CA THR A 430 10.18 -33.54 15.18
C THR A 430 9.92 -33.43 13.67
N ASP A 431 9.47 -34.53 13.06
CA ASP A 431 9.06 -34.52 11.65
C ASP A 431 7.88 -33.58 11.41
N ALA A 432 6.93 -33.53 12.34
CA ALA A 432 5.80 -32.60 12.30
C ALA A 432 6.24 -31.13 12.30
N GLU A 433 7.28 -30.78 13.07
CA GLU A 433 7.88 -29.44 13.06
C GLU A 433 8.50 -29.12 11.69
N MET A 434 9.20 -30.07 11.07
CA MET A 434 9.79 -29.92 9.74
C MET A 434 8.74 -29.82 8.63
N GLU A 435 7.67 -30.62 8.68
CA GLU A 435 6.54 -30.55 7.76
C GLU A 435 5.82 -29.20 7.85
N ALA A 436 5.64 -28.66 9.06
CA ALA A 436 5.07 -27.34 9.26
C ALA A 436 5.95 -26.23 8.64
N VAL A 437 7.27 -26.36 8.73
CA VAL A 437 8.23 -25.46 8.07
C VAL A 437 8.11 -25.54 6.54
N ILE A 438 8.10 -26.73 5.96
CA ILE A 438 7.98 -26.93 4.50
C ILE A 438 6.65 -26.36 4.00
N THR A 439 5.55 -26.67 4.68
CA THR A 439 4.22 -26.15 4.36
C THR A 439 4.21 -24.61 4.39
N ARG A 440 4.83 -24.00 5.40
CA ARG A 440 4.98 -22.53 5.49
C ARG A 440 5.73 -21.98 4.27
N LEU A 441 6.86 -22.58 3.91
CA LEU A 441 7.72 -22.14 2.80
C LEU A 441 7.02 -22.21 1.44
N GLN A 442 6.13 -23.19 1.24
CA GLN A 442 5.30 -23.32 0.04
C GLN A 442 4.15 -22.30 -0.01
N SER A 443 3.66 -21.86 1.15
CA SER A 443 2.35 -21.22 1.33
C SER A 443 2.16 -19.80 0.74
N LYS A 444 3.19 -19.11 0.21
CA LYS A 444 3.07 -17.82 -0.51
C LYS A 444 4.41 -17.37 -1.12
N LYS A 445 4.35 -16.49 -2.14
CA LYS A 445 5.54 -15.78 -2.66
C LYS A 445 5.96 -14.67 -1.69
N ARG A 446 6.90 -14.95 -0.78
CA ARG A 446 7.48 -13.96 0.16
C ARG A 446 8.86 -13.50 -0.29
N SER A 447 9.22 -12.25 -0.04
CA SER A 447 10.55 -11.72 -0.38
C SER A 447 11.65 -12.35 0.49
N PRO A 448 12.83 -12.66 -0.08
CA PRO A 448 13.93 -13.28 0.66
C PRO A 448 14.65 -12.30 1.59
N GLY A 449 15.44 -12.85 2.51
CA GLY A 449 16.33 -12.11 3.42
C GLY A 449 17.63 -11.63 2.74
N PRO A 450 18.66 -11.30 3.53
CA PRO A 450 19.99 -10.93 3.05
C PRO A 450 20.64 -11.92 2.08
N ASP A 451 20.44 -13.22 2.28
CA ASP A 451 20.97 -14.30 1.43
C ASP A 451 20.36 -14.36 0.02
N GLY A 452 19.20 -13.72 -0.18
CA GLY A 452 18.44 -13.79 -1.42
C GLY A 452 17.73 -15.14 -1.65
N VAL A 453 17.82 -16.10 -0.73
CA VAL A 453 17.24 -17.45 -0.87
C VAL A 453 15.72 -17.37 -0.71
N HIS A 454 15.01 -17.76 -1.76
CA HIS A 454 13.56 -17.68 -1.77
C HIS A 454 12.93 -18.92 -1.11
N GLY A 455 11.90 -18.74 -0.28
CA GLY A 455 11.30 -19.86 0.46
C GLY A 455 10.80 -21.03 -0.40
N ARG A 456 10.39 -20.77 -1.65
CA ARG A 456 10.01 -21.83 -2.60
C ARG A 456 11.19 -22.70 -3.05
N VAL A 457 12.36 -22.10 -3.22
CA VAL A 457 13.58 -22.84 -3.56
C VAL A 457 14.04 -23.63 -2.35
N LEU A 458 14.00 -23.00 -1.17
CA LEU A 458 14.30 -23.70 0.08
C LEU A 458 13.38 -24.91 0.25
N ALA A 459 12.06 -24.79 0.02
CA ALA A 459 11.14 -25.92 0.10
C ALA A 459 11.48 -27.09 -0.84
N ILE A 460 12.02 -26.81 -2.03
CA ILE A 460 12.49 -27.85 -2.97
C ILE A 460 13.78 -28.48 -2.43
N ALA A 461 14.74 -27.64 -2.03
CA ALA A 461 16.02 -28.08 -1.53
C ALA A 461 15.91 -28.93 -0.26
N LEU A 462 14.94 -28.63 0.62
CA LEU A 462 14.68 -29.40 1.85
C LEU A 462 14.19 -30.82 1.60
N GLY A 463 13.73 -31.17 0.38
CA GLY A 463 13.47 -32.56 0.02
C GLY A 463 14.73 -33.43 0.07
N HIS A 464 15.91 -32.82 -0.08
CA HIS A 464 17.21 -33.52 -0.13
C HIS A 464 18.15 -33.11 1.01
N LEU A 465 18.05 -31.86 1.47
CA LEU A 465 18.89 -31.28 2.53
C LEU A 465 18.16 -31.16 3.89
N GLY A 466 16.95 -31.72 4.00
CA GLY A 466 16.09 -31.61 5.18
C GLY A 466 16.76 -32.17 6.44
N ASP A 467 17.39 -33.33 6.34
CA ASP A 467 18.07 -34.00 7.46
C ASP A 467 19.23 -33.15 8.00
N SER A 468 20.05 -32.59 7.12
CA SER A 468 21.17 -31.71 7.48
C SER A 468 20.69 -30.43 8.18
N LEU A 469 19.58 -29.84 7.70
CA LEU A 469 19.00 -28.67 8.36
C LEU A 469 18.42 -29.03 9.74
N ARG A 470 17.75 -30.18 9.85
CA ARG A 470 17.20 -30.68 11.12
C ARG A 470 18.31 -30.93 12.14
N GLU A 471 19.39 -31.59 11.74
CA GLU A 471 20.56 -31.81 12.59
C GLU A 471 21.14 -30.48 13.11
N LEU A 472 21.26 -29.48 12.22
CA LEU A 472 21.72 -28.15 12.61
C LEU A 472 20.76 -27.46 13.60
N PHE A 473 19.45 -27.58 13.41
CA PHE A 473 18.46 -27.05 14.38
C PHE A 473 18.55 -27.74 15.74
N ASP A 474 18.72 -29.06 15.75
CA ASP A 474 18.93 -29.84 16.97
C ASP A 474 20.19 -29.38 17.72
N ARG A 475 21.27 -29.13 16.99
CA ARG A 475 22.52 -28.59 17.55
C ARG A 475 22.34 -27.17 18.10
N CYS A 476 21.58 -26.30 17.41
CA CYS A 476 21.23 -24.98 17.92
C CYS A 476 20.46 -25.08 19.25
N LEU A 477 19.47 -25.96 19.33
CA LEU A 477 18.67 -26.19 20.54
C LEU A 477 19.49 -26.74 21.71
N ARG A 478 20.40 -27.69 21.45
CA ARG A 478 21.29 -28.26 22.47
C ARG A 478 22.32 -27.26 22.99
N SER A 479 23.01 -26.58 22.09
CA SER A 479 24.08 -25.62 22.45
C SER A 479 23.55 -24.27 22.94
N GLY A 480 22.29 -23.94 22.64
CA GLY A 480 21.75 -22.59 22.87
C GLY A 480 22.32 -21.53 21.93
N GLN A 481 22.99 -21.93 20.84
CA GLN A 481 23.57 -21.00 19.85
C GLN A 481 22.58 -20.73 18.72
N PHE A 482 22.50 -19.47 18.28
CA PHE A 482 21.72 -19.05 17.12
C PHE A 482 22.66 -18.46 16.06
N PRO A 483 22.72 -19.02 14.83
CA PRO A 483 23.68 -18.58 13.83
C PRO A 483 23.64 -17.08 13.53
N GLU A 484 24.80 -16.42 13.49
CA GLU A 484 24.98 -14.98 13.24
C GLU A 484 24.36 -14.55 11.92
N ALA A 485 24.62 -15.31 10.85
CA ALA A 485 24.07 -15.04 9.51
C ALA A 485 22.53 -15.03 9.50
N TRP A 486 21.88 -15.75 10.42
CA TRP A 486 20.42 -15.83 10.50
C TRP A 486 19.81 -14.73 11.38
N LYS A 487 20.63 -14.02 12.17
CA LYS A 487 20.22 -12.84 12.96
C LYS A 487 20.22 -11.55 12.13
N GLU A 488 20.96 -11.53 11.02
CA GLU A 488 21.01 -10.42 10.09
C GLU A 488 19.70 -10.24 9.32
N GLY A 489 19.18 -9.02 9.30
CA GLY A 489 17.92 -8.69 8.64
C GLY A 489 18.05 -7.61 7.59
N ARG A 490 17.43 -7.82 6.43
CA ARG A 490 17.30 -6.79 5.39
C ARG A 490 16.13 -5.86 5.69
N LEU A 491 16.41 -4.58 5.92
CA LEU A 491 15.39 -3.57 6.21
C LEU A 491 14.70 -3.07 4.93
N CYS A 492 13.37 -3.08 4.93
CA CYS A 492 12.51 -2.55 3.89
C CYS A 492 11.50 -1.57 4.50
N LEU A 493 11.51 -0.32 4.05
CA LEU A 493 10.57 0.71 4.52
C LEU A 493 9.34 0.75 3.62
N LEU A 494 8.15 0.60 4.20
CA LEU A 494 6.87 0.74 3.51
C LEU A 494 6.17 2.04 3.89
N PRO A 495 5.69 2.85 2.93
CA PRO A 495 4.95 4.07 3.24
C PRO A 495 3.58 3.72 3.83
N LYS A 496 3.19 4.42 4.89
CA LYS A 496 1.81 4.41 5.39
C LYS A 496 0.91 5.09 4.36
N ALA A 497 -0.29 4.55 4.17
CA ALA A 497 -1.20 5.03 3.13
C ALA A 497 -1.52 6.52 3.32
N GLY A 498 -1.36 7.30 2.25
CA GLY A 498 -1.69 8.73 2.24
C GLY A 498 -0.67 9.65 2.93
N ARG A 499 0.52 9.14 3.32
CA ARG A 499 1.57 9.96 3.93
C ARG A 499 2.83 9.98 3.08
N THR A 500 3.51 11.12 3.06
CA THR A 500 4.86 11.27 2.51
C THR A 500 5.86 10.52 3.40
N PRO A 501 6.77 9.70 2.85
CA PRO A 501 7.71 8.90 3.65
C PRO A 501 8.91 9.74 4.11
N ASP A 502 8.66 10.83 4.83
CA ASP A 502 9.66 11.81 5.28
C ASP A 502 10.07 11.67 6.76
N SER A 503 9.33 10.87 7.52
CA SER A 503 9.46 10.69 8.96
C SER A 503 9.19 9.24 9.38
N ALA A 504 9.72 8.81 10.53
CA ALA A 504 9.48 7.46 11.06
C ALA A 504 7.99 7.17 11.27
N SER A 505 7.22 8.19 11.68
CA SER A 505 5.79 8.08 11.88
C SER A 505 5.01 7.77 10.58
N ALA A 506 5.58 8.07 9.42
CA ALA A 506 4.97 7.90 8.10
C ALA A 506 5.35 6.59 7.40
N VAL A 507 6.29 5.82 7.93
CA VAL A 507 6.75 4.55 7.36
C VAL A 507 6.53 3.37 8.32
N ARG A 508 6.55 2.16 7.78
CA ARG A 508 6.56 0.90 8.53
C ARG A 508 7.83 0.14 8.17
N PRO A 509 8.71 -0.17 9.14
CA PRO A 509 9.85 -1.04 8.88
C PRO A 509 9.38 -2.49 8.72
N LEU A 510 9.96 -3.20 7.77
CA LEU A 510 9.90 -4.65 7.63
C LEU A 510 11.33 -5.19 7.60
N VAL A 511 11.64 -6.13 8.48
CA VAL A 511 12.96 -6.77 8.55
C VAL A 511 12.83 -8.16 7.97
N LEU A 512 13.42 -8.38 6.79
CA LEU A 512 13.41 -9.67 6.11
C LEU A 512 14.62 -10.49 6.59
N LEU A 513 14.37 -11.58 7.30
CA LEU A 513 15.41 -12.54 7.73
C LEU A 513 15.59 -13.68 6.70
N ASN A 514 16.70 -14.40 6.80
CA ASN A 514 16.95 -15.62 6.02
C ASN A 514 15.86 -16.68 6.28
N GLU A 515 15.47 -17.43 5.26
CA GLU A 515 14.34 -18.38 5.39
C GLU A 515 14.65 -19.58 6.29
N ALA A 516 15.93 -19.99 6.38
CA ALA A 516 16.39 -21.00 7.34
C ALA A 516 16.29 -20.49 8.79
N GLY A 517 16.74 -19.26 9.05
CA GLY A 517 16.59 -18.61 10.36
C GLY A 517 15.13 -18.49 10.80
N LYS A 518 14.23 -18.09 9.88
CA LYS A 518 12.77 -18.05 10.13
C LYS A 518 12.18 -19.43 10.42
N ALA A 519 12.75 -20.50 9.84
CA ALA A 519 12.31 -21.86 10.12
C ALA A 519 12.66 -22.27 11.55
N LEU A 520 13.90 -22.01 12.02
CA LEU A 520 14.27 -22.22 13.43
C LEU A 520 13.42 -21.35 14.37
N GLU A 521 13.24 -20.07 14.03
CA GLU A 521 12.39 -19.14 14.78
C GLU A 521 10.95 -19.70 14.93
N LYS A 522 10.40 -20.29 13.87
CA LYS A 522 9.07 -20.89 13.89
C LYS A 522 8.97 -22.11 14.79
N ILE A 523 10.01 -22.93 14.85
CA ILE A 523 10.10 -24.10 15.76
C ILE A 523 10.12 -23.60 17.20
N VAL A 524 11.03 -22.67 17.51
CA VAL A 524 11.18 -22.07 18.85
C VAL A 524 9.88 -21.39 19.31
N ALA A 525 9.25 -20.61 18.42
CA ALA A 525 7.98 -19.95 18.72
C ALA A 525 6.86 -20.97 18.99
N SER A 526 6.79 -22.07 18.23
CA SER A 526 5.77 -23.11 18.44
C SER A 526 5.97 -23.82 19.78
N ARG A 527 7.21 -24.15 20.14
CA ARG A 527 7.54 -24.74 21.46
C ARG A 527 7.24 -23.80 22.61
N LEU A 528 7.50 -22.50 22.45
CA LEU A 528 7.19 -21.49 23.44
C LEU A 528 5.66 -21.33 23.64
N VAL A 529 4.87 -21.35 22.55
CA VAL A 529 3.41 -21.39 22.64
C VAL A 529 2.94 -22.63 23.39
N GLN A 530 3.47 -23.80 23.05
CA GLN A 530 3.11 -25.06 23.72
C GLN A 530 3.41 -24.99 25.22
N TYR A 531 4.59 -24.50 25.62
CA TYR A 531 4.95 -24.34 27.02
C TYR A 531 4.02 -23.37 27.78
N LEU A 532 3.69 -22.22 27.17
CA LEU A 532 2.91 -21.17 27.81
C LEU A 532 1.39 -21.44 27.82
N GLU A 533 0.84 -22.12 26.82
CA GLU A 533 -0.61 -22.29 26.66
C GLU A 533 -1.10 -23.71 26.94
N GLU A 534 -0.25 -24.73 26.81
CA GLU A 534 -0.62 -26.16 26.92
C GLU A 534 0.20 -26.93 27.96
N GLY A 535 1.35 -26.40 28.37
CA GLY A 535 2.30 -27.03 29.28
C GLY A 535 2.19 -26.54 30.73
N SER A 536 3.30 -26.70 31.45
CA SER A 536 3.46 -26.38 32.88
C SER A 536 3.69 -24.89 33.18
N GLY A 537 3.75 -24.03 32.16
CA GLY A 537 3.96 -22.59 32.34
C GLY A 537 2.78 -21.87 33.03
N PRO A 538 3.00 -20.69 33.63
CA PRO A 538 1.96 -19.97 34.39
C PRO A 538 0.88 -19.30 33.51
N GLY A 539 0.98 -19.43 32.18
CA GLY A 539 0.06 -18.85 31.20
C GLY A 539 0.13 -17.32 31.09
N LEU A 540 -0.15 -16.78 29.90
CA LEU A 540 -0.36 -15.34 29.69
C LEU A 540 -1.68 -14.88 30.32
N SER A 541 -1.73 -13.63 30.77
CA SER A 541 -2.93 -13.00 31.35
C SER A 541 -4.16 -13.21 30.48
N GLU A 542 -5.32 -13.50 31.08
CA GLU A 542 -6.59 -13.64 30.35
C GLU A 542 -7.05 -12.35 29.66
N PHE A 543 -6.45 -11.22 30.01
CA PHE A 543 -6.70 -9.92 29.43
C PHE A 543 -5.79 -9.57 28.24
N GLN A 544 -4.85 -10.47 27.88
CA GLN A 544 -4.11 -10.41 26.62
C GLN A 544 -4.80 -11.27 25.56
N PHE A 545 -5.26 -10.64 24.48
CA PHE A 545 -5.97 -11.29 23.38
C PHE A 545 -5.18 -11.31 22.06
N GLY A 546 -4.12 -10.51 21.94
CA GLY A 546 -3.25 -10.44 20.77
C GLY A 546 -2.43 -11.73 20.61
N PHE A 547 -2.10 -12.09 19.35
CA PHE A 547 -1.24 -13.21 18.92
C PHE A 547 -1.40 -14.59 19.58
N ARG A 548 -2.45 -14.80 20.36
CA ARG A 548 -2.72 -16.05 21.06
C ARG A 548 -3.63 -16.96 20.27
N ALA A 549 -3.40 -18.26 20.40
CA ALA A 549 -4.29 -19.23 19.79
C ALA A 549 -5.68 -19.09 20.42
N ARG A 550 -6.73 -19.24 19.59
CA ARG A 550 -8.13 -19.27 20.05
C ARG A 550 -8.64 -17.99 20.72
N ARG A 551 -7.85 -16.90 20.74
CA ARG A 551 -8.27 -15.54 21.12
C ARG A 551 -8.39 -14.66 19.86
N SER A 552 -9.25 -13.65 19.90
CA SER A 552 -9.52 -12.77 18.77
C SER A 552 -9.84 -11.34 19.20
N THR A 553 -9.83 -10.41 18.25
CA THR A 553 -10.30 -9.04 18.47
C THR A 553 -11.75 -8.98 18.98
N VAL A 554 -12.57 -9.95 18.56
CA VAL A 554 -13.97 -10.07 18.98
C VAL A 554 -14.08 -10.46 20.46
N ASP A 555 -13.17 -11.29 20.97
CA ASP A 555 -13.14 -11.68 22.40
C ASP A 555 -12.86 -10.46 23.28
N ALA A 556 -11.86 -9.65 22.93
CA ALA A 556 -11.53 -8.41 23.63
C ALA A 556 -12.71 -7.41 23.63
N LEU A 557 -13.38 -7.25 22.48
CA LEU A 557 -14.56 -6.39 22.35
C LEU A 557 -15.76 -6.92 23.16
N LYS A 558 -15.99 -8.24 23.17
CA LYS A 558 -17.04 -8.86 23.99
C LYS A 558 -16.73 -8.71 25.48
N ARG A 559 -15.46 -8.78 25.89
CA ARG A 559 -15.07 -8.52 27.28
C ARG A 559 -15.40 -7.09 27.70
N LEU A 560 -15.03 -6.09 26.89
CA LEU A 560 -15.42 -4.71 27.14
C LEU A 560 -16.94 -4.56 27.21
N ARG A 561 -17.67 -5.18 26.28
CA ARG A 561 -19.13 -5.14 26.27
C ARG A 561 -19.75 -5.74 27.52
N ALA A 562 -19.23 -6.87 28.02
CA ALA A 562 -19.64 -7.48 29.27
C ALA A 562 -19.44 -6.54 30.46
N VAL A 563 -18.26 -5.91 30.57
CA VAL A 563 -17.95 -4.91 31.61
C VAL A 563 -18.95 -3.74 31.57
N THR A 564 -19.24 -3.21 30.38
CA THR A 564 -20.20 -2.10 30.25
C THR A 564 -21.64 -2.51 30.55
N GLY A 565 -22.03 -3.75 30.23
CA GLY A 565 -23.35 -4.28 30.53
C GLY A 565 -23.57 -4.54 32.02
N GLU A 566 -22.55 -5.07 32.71
CA GLU A 566 -22.57 -5.21 34.17
C GLU A 566 -22.68 -3.85 34.87
N ALA A 567 -21.92 -2.85 34.40
CA ALA A 567 -22.00 -1.49 34.91
C ALA A 567 -23.41 -0.90 34.69
N GLU A 568 -24.01 -1.10 33.51
CA GLU A 568 -25.38 -0.66 33.24
C GLU A 568 -26.39 -1.30 34.20
N HIS A 569 -26.29 -2.61 34.44
CA HIS A 569 -27.16 -3.31 35.41
C HIS A 569 -27.02 -2.76 36.84
N ARG A 570 -25.79 -2.40 37.24
CA ARG A 570 -25.48 -1.78 38.53
C ARG A 570 -25.80 -0.28 38.59
N ARG A 571 -26.36 0.30 37.52
CA ARG A 571 -26.57 1.74 37.41
C ARG A 571 -25.26 2.52 37.65
N GLU A 572 -24.19 2.08 37.00
CA GLU A 572 -22.88 2.71 36.92
C GLU A 572 -22.62 3.22 35.48
N VAL A 573 -21.49 3.86 35.25
CA VAL A 573 -20.97 4.25 33.93
C VAL A 573 -19.53 3.78 33.79
N VAL A 574 -19.06 3.63 32.55
CA VAL A 574 -17.68 3.19 32.25
C VAL A 574 -16.96 4.23 31.42
N VAL A 575 -15.81 4.72 31.89
CA VAL A 575 -14.87 5.47 31.05
C VAL A 575 -13.84 4.49 30.50
N ALA A 576 -13.64 4.48 29.19
CA ALA A 576 -12.63 3.67 28.53
C ALA A 576 -11.64 4.58 27.79
N VAL A 577 -10.35 4.32 27.96
CA VAL A 577 -9.23 5.10 27.41
C VAL A 577 -8.33 4.15 26.61
N SER A 578 -8.21 4.42 25.31
CA SER A 578 -7.36 3.65 24.39
C SER A 578 -6.01 4.33 24.23
N LEU A 579 -4.93 3.64 24.60
CA LEU A 579 -3.55 4.13 24.52
C LEU A 579 -2.89 3.67 23.21
N ASP A 580 -2.17 4.57 22.52
CA ASP A 580 -1.33 4.27 21.35
C ASP A 580 0.14 4.23 21.77
N ILE A 581 0.80 3.07 21.61
CA ILE A 581 2.22 2.92 21.95
C ILE A 581 3.08 3.38 20.77
N ALA A 582 4.04 4.27 21.04
CA ALA A 582 4.95 4.78 20.03
C ALA A 582 5.89 3.67 19.53
N ASN A 583 5.84 3.37 18.23
CA ASN A 583 6.77 2.44 17.58
C ASN A 583 6.88 1.06 18.28
N ALA A 584 5.75 0.55 18.77
CA ALA A 584 5.63 -0.61 19.66
C ALA A 584 6.64 -1.73 19.43
N PHE A 585 6.36 -2.68 18.52
CA PHE A 585 7.18 -3.89 18.31
C PHE A 585 8.67 -3.66 18.03
N ASN A 586 9.13 -2.44 17.74
CA ASN A 586 10.56 -2.16 17.51
C ASN A 586 11.25 -1.50 18.73
N SER A 587 10.49 -1.20 19.80
CA SER A 587 10.99 -0.39 20.93
C SER A 587 11.09 -1.15 22.25
N LEU A 588 10.60 -2.39 22.35
CA LEU A 588 10.70 -3.18 23.58
C LEU A 588 12.15 -3.64 23.81
N PRO A 589 12.84 -3.21 24.89
CA PRO A 589 14.23 -3.61 25.12
C PRO A 589 14.38 -5.14 25.25
N HIS A 590 15.45 -5.70 24.70
CA HIS A 590 15.68 -7.14 24.79
C HIS A 590 15.87 -7.61 26.24
N THR A 591 16.41 -6.77 27.13
CA THR A 591 16.55 -7.04 28.57
C THR A 591 15.20 -7.30 29.25
N VAL A 592 14.14 -6.57 28.87
CA VAL A 592 12.76 -6.80 29.35
C VAL A 592 12.26 -8.18 28.93
N ILE A 593 12.56 -8.59 27.69
CA ILE A 593 12.18 -9.93 27.20
C ILE A 593 12.90 -11.00 28.01
N ARG A 594 14.19 -10.82 28.32
CA ARG A 594 14.97 -11.77 29.15
C ARG A 594 14.37 -11.93 30.55
N GLU A 595 14.09 -10.83 31.23
CA GLU A 595 13.41 -10.84 32.55
C GLU A 595 12.06 -11.56 32.46
N ALA A 596 11.29 -11.31 31.41
CA ALA A 596 10.00 -11.95 31.23
C ALA A 596 10.14 -13.46 30.99
N LEU A 597 11.08 -13.91 30.16
CA LEU A 597 11.34 -15.34 29.93
C LEU A 597 11.69 -16.07 31.25
N GLN A 598 12.44 -15.41 32.14
CA GLN A 598 12.73 -15.95 33.48
C GLN A 598 11.48 -15.99 34.36
N TYR A 599 10.69 -14.92 34.39
CA TYR A 599 9.42 -14.85 35.13
C TYR A 599 8.44 -15.96 34.75
N PHE A 600 8.34 -16.27 33.46
CA PHE A 600 7.47 -17.34 32.98
C PHE A 600 8.03 -18.75 33.18
N GLY A 601 9.24 -18.90 33.73
CA GLY A 601 9.87 -20.20 33.95
C GLY A 601 10.23 -20.94 32.66
N VAL A 602 10.43 -20.22 31.55
CA VAL A 602 10.69 -20.83 30.24
C VAL A 602 11.90 -21.78 30.33
N PRO A 603 11.83 -22.99 29.74
CA PRO A 603 12.91 -23.97 29.84
C PRO A 603 14.30 -23.40 29.52
N PRO A 604 15.36 -23.77 30.25
CA PRO A 604 16.71 -23.19 30.10
C PRO A 604 17.23 -23.19 28.66
N TYR A 605 17.02 -24.28 27.91
CA TYR A 605 17.47 -24.39 26.52
C TYR A 605 16.80 -23.36 25.59
N LEU A 606 15.49 -23.10 25.77
CA LEU A 606 14.78 -22.08 25.00
C LEU A 606 15.23 -20.67 25.40
N ARG A 607 15.44 -20.42 26.70
CA ARG A 607 15.95 -19.13 27.19
C ARG A 607 17.29 -18.79 26.58
N ARG A 608 18.27 -19.71 26.65
CA ARG A 608 19.61 -19.50 26.05
C ARG A 608 19.54 -19.24 24.55
N LEU A 609 18.77 -20.05 23.81
CA LEU A 609 18.64 -19.89 22.37
C LEU A 609 17.98 -18.55 21.99
N LEU A 610 16.94 -18.13 22.72
CA LEU A 610 16.27 -16.83 22.52
C LEU A 610 17.18 -15.67 22.91
N GLU A 611 17.98 -15.80 23.97
CA GLU A 611 18.99 -14.82 24.37
C GLU A 611 20.08 -14.66 23.30
N ALA A 612 20.59 -15.77 22.75
CA ALA A 612 21.52 -15.76 21.63
C ALA A 612 20.89 -15.12 20.38
N TYR A 613 19.62 -15.42 20.10
CA TYR A 613 18.87 -14.85 18.97
C TYR A 613 18.67 -13.34 19.08
N LEU A 614 18.43 -12.83 20.29
CA LEU A 614 18.24 -11.40 20.58
C LEU A 614 19.57 -10.63 20.71
N SER A 615 20.70 -11.32 20.87
CA SER A 615 22.02 -10.69 21.02
C SER A 615 22.68 -10.38 19.67
N ASP A 616 23.40 -9.26 19.61
CA ASP A 616 24.19 -8.81 18.45
C ASP A 616 23.43 -8.73 17.11
N ARG A 617 22.10 -8.56 17.18
CA ARG A 617 21.24 -8.44 16.00
C ARG A 617 21.61 -7.22 15.18
N ARG A 618 21.57 -7.36 13.84
CA ARG A 618 21.86 -6.27 12.90
C ARG A 618 20.81 -6.17 11.82
N VAL A 619 20.45 -4.94 11.47
CA VAL A 619 19.59 -4.64 10.32
C VAL A 619 20.39 -3.87 9.27
N GLY A 620 20.35 -4.37 8.04
CA GLY A 620 21.06 -3.83 6.89
C GLY A 620 20.11 -3.09 5.96
N LEU A 621 20.46 -1.85 5.60
CA LEU A 621 19.69 -1.02 4.69
C LEU A 621 20.52 -0.65 3.45
N GLU A 622 19.99 -0.95 2.27
CA GLU A 622 20.61 -0.57 1.00
C GLU A 622 20.33 0.92 0.71
N ASN A 623 21.40 1.70 0.60
CA ASN A 623 21.33 3.14 0.31
C ASN A 623 21.33 3.42 -1.21
N ARG A 624 21.23 4.71 -1.58
CA ARG A 624 21.19 5.15 -2.99
C ARG A 624 22.40 4.68 -3.82
N SER A 625 23.57 4.51 -3.22
CA SER A 625 24.79 4.05 -3.92
C SER A 625 24.86 2.52 -4.07
N GLY A 626 23.86 1.79 -3.56
CA GLY A 626 23.83 0.33 -3.57
C GLY A 626 24.77 -0.32 -2.56
N SER A 627 25.21 0.44 -1.54
CA SER A 627 25.93 -0.10 -0.38
C SER A 627 24.96 -0.36 0.77
N VAL A 628 25.26 -1.37 1.57
CA VAL A 628 24.45 -1.72 2.75
C VAL A 628 25.06 -1.07 3.98
N GLU A 629 24.26 -0.27 4.68
CA GLU A 629 24.60 0.25 6.00
C GLU A 629 23.98 -0.67 7.06
N TRP A 630 24.82 -1.25 7.92
CA TRP A 630 24.40 -2.12 9.00
C TRP A 630 24.27 -1.36 10.31
N ARG A 631 23.20 -1.63 11.05
CA ARG A 631 22.99 -1.08 12.39
C ARG A 631 22.69 -2.20 13.37
N ARG A 632 23.32 -2.14 14.56
CA ARG A 632 22.97 -3.01 15.70
C ARG A 632 21.57 -2.65 16.24
N VAL A 633 20.85 -3.66 16.73
CA VAL A 633 19.49 -3.51 17.27
C VAL A 633 19.42 -4.18 18.63
N GLY A 634 19.23 -3.39 19.69
CA GLY A 634 19.04 -3.86 21.07
C GLY A 634 17.58 -3.85 21.56
N CYS A 635 16.66 -3.35 20.73
CA CYS A 635 15.24 -3.23 21.03
C CYS A 635 14.38 -3.81 19.90
N GLY A 636 13.22 -4.34 20.28
CA GLY A 636 12.19 -4.83 19.39
C GLY A 636 12.05 -6.34 19.39
N VAL A 637 10.94 -6.81 18.84
CA VAL A 637 10.64 -8.22 18.69
C VAL A 637 10.76 -8.63 17.21
N PRO A 638 11.39 -9.77 16.93
CA PRO A 638 11.45 -10.31 15.58
C PRO A 638 10.07 -10.72 15.04
N GLN A 639 9.94 -10.74 13.71
CA GLN A 639 8.64 -10.79 13.04
C GLN A 639 7.90 -12.13 13.19
N GLU A 640 8.58 -13.27 13.29
CA GLU A 640 7.92 -14.58 13.47
C GLU A 640 7.79 -14.96 14.96
N SER A 641 8.37 -14.15 15.87
CA SER A 641 8.36 -14.30 17.34
C SER A 641 7.55 -13.21 18.03
N VAL A 642 6.44 -12.78 17.44
CA VAL A 642 5.56 -11.75 18.01
C VAL A 642 5.07 -12.07 19.42
N LEU A 643 5.06 -13.34 19.83
CA LEU A 643 4.71 -13.75 21.20
C LEU A 643 5.68 -13.19 22.25
N LEU A 644 6.94 -12.90 21.89
CA LEU A 644 7.90 -12.26 22.80
C LEU A 644 7.42 -10.87 23.24
N TRP A 645 6.63 -10.19 22.40
CA TRP A 645 5.96 -8.95 22.79
C TRP A 645 4.97 -9.22 23.91
N ASP A 646 4.07 -10.19 23.73
CA ASP A 646 3.03 -10.47 24.70
C ASP A 646 3.63 -10.91 26.05
N ILE A 647 4.68 -11.73 26.05
CA ILE A 647 5.39 -12.16 27.26
C ILE A 647 6.00 -10.96 28.01
N GLY A 648 6.75 -10.09 27.31
CA GLY A 648 7.32 -8.90 27.94
C GLY A 648 6.27 -7.87 28.40
N TYR A 649 5.19 -7.73 27.63
CA TYR A 649 4.13 -6.76 27.89
C TYR A 649 3.11 -7.23 28.95
N ASP A 650 3.02 -8.55 29.20
CA ASP A 650 2.11 -9.16 30.18
C ASP A 650 2.27 -8.58 31.59
N TRP A 651 3.47 -8.09 31.93
CA TRP A 651 3.75 -7.42 33.21
C TRP A 651 2.78 -6.27 33.53
N ILE A 652 2.35 -5.50 32.52
CA ILE A 652 1.39 -4.40 32.69
C ILE A 652 0.03 -4.91 33.16
N LEU A 653 -0.39 -6.07 32.64
CA LEU A 653 -1.68 -6.70 32.94
C LEU A 653 -1.73 -7.33 34.33
N ARG A 654 -0.57 -7.68 34.91
CA ARG A 654 -0.48 -8.33 36.23
C ARG A 654 -0.39 -7.39 37.40
N GLY A 655 -0.02 -6.12 37.18
CA GLY A 655 0.09 -5.19 38.29
C GLY A 655 -1.27 -4.78 38.85
N ARG A 656 -1.36 -4.64 40.18
CA ARG A 656 -2.61 -4.32 40.89
C ARG A 656 -3.22 -2.98 40.46
N LEU A 657 -4.54 -2.94 40.32
CA LEU A 657 -5.34 -1.76 40.01
C LEU A 657 -6.40 -1.57 41.11
N LEU A 658 -6.91 -0.34 41.25
CA LEU A 658 -7.99 -0.07 42.20
C LEU A 658 -9.28 -0.80 41.79
N PRO A 659 -10.16 -1.14 42.75
CA PRO A 659 -11.47 -1.70 42.44
C PRO A 659 -12.23 -0.84 41.43
N GLY A 660 -12.86 -1.49 40.46
CA GLY A 660 -13.59 -0.80 39.39
C GLY A 660 -12.75 -0.48 38.15
N MET A 661 -11.43 -0.62 38.20
CA MET A 661 -10.54 -0.44 37.06
C MET A 661 -10.14 -1.78 36.41
N GLY A 662 -9.75 -1.74 35.14
CA GLY A 662 -9.17 -2.89 34.45
C GLY A 662 -8.48 -2.50 33.15
N VAL A 663 -7.73 -3.45 32.58
CA VAL A 663 -6.98 -3.28 31.34
C VAL A 663 -7.31 -4.44 30.41
N ILE A 664 -7.48 -4.13 29.14
CA ILE A 664 -7.67 -5.10 28.05
C ILE A 664 -6.59 -4.80 27.01
N CYS A 665 -5.81 -5.80 26.63
CA CYS A 665 -4.80 -5.66 25.59
C CYS A 665 -5.10 -6.57 24.40
N TYR A 666 -4.87 -6.04 23.20
CA TYR A 666 -4.68 -6.84 22.01
C TYR A 666 -3.33 -6.47 21.42
N ALA A 667 -2.30 -7.23 21.78
CA ALA A 667 -0.92 -6.87 21.50
C ALA A 667 -0.55 -5.48 22.07
N ASP A 668 -0.27 -4.48 21.23
CA ASP A 668 0.06 -3.11 21.62
C ASP A 668 -1.19 -2.22 21.86
N ASP A 669 -2.34 -2.57 21.29
CA ASP A 669 -3.61 -1.86 21.52
C ASP A 669 -4.04 -2.08 22.98
N THR A 670 -3.83 -1.06 23.82
CA THR A 670 -4.09 -1.12 25.27
C THR A 670 -5.29 -0.26 25.64
N LEU A 671 -6.33 -0.86 26.20
CA LEU A 671 -7.54 -0.17 26.67
C LEU A 671 -7.62 -0.25 28.19
N VAL A 672 -7.57 0.90 28.85
CA VAL A 672 -7.83 1.03 30.29
C VAL A 672 -9.27 1.43 30.48
N TYR A 673 -10.00 0.79 31.40
CA TYR A 673 -11.36 1.18 31.74
C TYR A 673 -11.53 1.37 33.24
N SER A 674 -12.48 2.22 33.61
CA SER A 674 -12.89 2.47 35.00
C SER A 674 -14.42 2.52 35.11
N ARG A 675 -14.95 1.98 36.20
CA ARG A 675 -16.37 2.03 36.58
C ARG A 675 -16.60 3.02 37.70
N GLY A 676 -17.70 3.76 37.64
CA GLY A 676 -18.14 4.64 38.72
C GLY A 676 -19.64 4.86 38.67
N ARG A 677 -20.23 5.37 39.76
CA ARG A 677 -21.67 5.66 39.85
C ARG A 677 -22.09 6.73 38.85
N ASP A 678 -21.21 7.70 38.63
CA ASP A 678 -21.38 8.79 37.68
C ASP A 678 -20.09 9.06 36.88
N PHE A 679 -20.18 10.01 35.94
CA PHE A 679 -19.05 10.39 35.10
C PHE A 679 -17.86 10.92 35.92
N LYS A 680 -18.11 11.68 37.01
CA LYS A 680 -17.06 12.32 37.80
C LYS A 680 -16.21 11.29 38.54
N GLU A 681 -16.87 10.29 39.14
CA GLU A 681 -16.20 9.18 39.81
C GLU A 681 -15.43 8.30 38.81
N ALA A 682 -16.07 7.91 37.70
CA ALA A 682 -15.43 7.10 36.68
C ALA A 682 -14.24 7.84 36.02
N ALA A 683 -14.35 9.14 35.77
CA ALA A 683 -13.27 9.97 35.21
C ALA A 683 -12.06 10.01 36.15
N ARG A 684 -12.26 10.27 37.45
CA ARG A 684 -11.16 10.28 38.43
C ARG A 684 -10.43 8.94 38.51
N LEU A 685 -11.19 7.83 38.52
CA LEU A 685 -10.62 6.50 38.48
C LEU A 685 -9.89 6.22 37.16
N ALA A 686 -10.37 6.77 36.03
CA ALA A 686 -9.68 6.65 34.75
C ALA A 686 -8.36 7.41 34.76
N GLU A 687 -8.32 8.64 35.29
CA GLU A 687 -7.10 9.45 35.40
C GLU A 687 -6.02 8.70 36.20
N VAL A 688 -6.36 8.23 37.40
CA VAL A 688 -5.44 7.44 38.24
C VAL A 688 -5.03 6.13 37.55
N GLY A 689 -6.00 5.41 36.98
CA GLY A 689 -5.73 4.12 36.36
C GLY A 689 -4.88 4.19 35.12
N VAL A 690 -5.11 5.18 34.27
CA VAL A 690 -4.30 5.42 33.08
C VAL A 690 -2.89 5.84 33.47
N ASP A 691 -2.71 6.71 34.47
CA ASP A 691 -1.39 7.12 34.92
C ASP A 691 -0.57 5.95 35.51
N LEU A 692 -1.21 5.07 36.28
CA LEU A 692 -0.57 3.84 36.78
C LEU A 692 -0.12 2.94 35.62
N VAL A 693 -0.97 2.76 34.60
CA VAL A 693 -0.64 1.94 33.43
C VAL A 693 0.46 2.59 32.58
N ILE A 694 0.42 3.90 32.36
CA ILE A 694 1.46 4.64 31.64
C ILE A 694 2.80 4.55 32.38
N SER A 695 2.80 4.67 33.71
CA SER A 695 4.01 4.53 34.53
C SER A 695 4.63 3.14 34.34
N ARG A 696 3.81 2.09 34.29
CA ARG A 696 4.28 0.73 33.98
C ARG A 696 4.83 0.60 32.56
N ILE A 697 4.12 1.12 31.56
CA ILE A 697 4.59 1.12 30.17
C ILE A 697 5.97 1.80 30.07
N ARG A 698 6.15 2.94 30.75
CA ARG A 698 7.46 3.64 30.83
C ARG A 698 8.53 2.81 31.51
N SER A 699 8.18 2.05 32.56
CA SER A 699 9.09 1.15 33.25
C SER A 699 9.59 0.02 32.33
N LEU A 700 8.85 -0.35 31.28
CA LEU A 700 9.31 -1.28 30.24
C LEU A 700 10.17 -0.61 29.15
N GLY A 701 10.54 0.67 29.30
CA GLY A 701 11.29 1.44 28.29
C GLY A 701 10.42 1.92 27.11
N LEU A 702 9.10 1.79 27.20
CA LEU A 702 8.16 2.15 26.13
C LEU A 702 7.57 3.56 26.32
N ARG A 703 7.07 4.15 25.23
CA ARG A 703 6.46 5.49 25.23
C ARG A 703 5.03 5.45 24.73
N VAL A 704 4.14 6.22 25.38
CA VAL A 704 2.73 6.38 24.97
C VAL A 704 2.54 7.70 24.23
N ARG A 705 1.77 7.66 23.13
CA ARG A 705 1.37 8.81 22.33
C ARG A 705 0.10 9.43 22.90
N ILE A 706 0.25 10.34 23.84
CA ILE A 706 -0.88 11.04 24.47
C ILE A 706 -1.71 11.80 23.42
N ASP A 707 -1.07 12.35 22.38
CA ASP A 707 -1.70 13.05 21.26
C ASP A 707 -2.67 12.20 20.43
N LYS A 708 -2.57 10.87 20.53
CA LYS A 708 -3.45 9.91 19.85
C LYS A 708 -4.29 9.08 20.80
N THR A 709 -4.18 9.33 22.10
CA THR A 709 -4.98 8.63 23.09
C THR A 709 -6.43 9.10 22.96
N GLU A 710 -7.38 8.17 22.94
CA GLU A 710 -8.81 8.47 22.78
C GLU A 710 -9.58 7.98 24.02
N ALA A 711 -10.59 8.74 24.47
CA ALA A 711 -11.43 8.38 25.60
C ALA A 711 -12.92 8.38 25.23
N LEU A 712 -13.68 7.41 25.76
CA LEU A 712 -15.12 7.24 25.53
C LEU A 712 -15.85 6.94 26.84
N LEU A 713 -17.04 7.52 27.02
CA LEU A 713 -17.95 7.17 28.10
C LEU A 713 -19.03 6.21 27.59
N PHE A 714 -19.10 5.02 28.16
CA PHE A 714 -20.24 4.11 28.03
C PHE A 714 -21.23 4.35 29.15
N ARG A 715 -22.51 4.43 28.81
CA ARG A 715 -23.58 4.68 29.76
C ARG A 715 -24.90 4.05 29.31
N GLY A 716 -25.73 3.68 30.27
CA GLY A 716 -27.09 3.22 29.99
C GLY A 716 -27.97 4.32 29.40
N THR A 717 -29.04 3.90 28.74
CA THR A 717 -30.00 4.80 28.07
C THR A 717 -30.64 5.76 29.08
N GLY A 718 -30.74 7.05 28.74
CA GLY A 718 -31.34 8.09 29.61
C GLY A 718 -30.41 8.72 30.64
N ARG A 719 -29.15 8.25 30.76
CA ARG A 719 -28.16 8.89 31.64
C ARG A 719 -27.49 10.10 30.99
N LYS A 720 -27.17 11.10 31.81
CA LYS A 720 -26.43 12.30 31.38
C LYS A 720 -25.06 11.89 30.81
N GLY A 721 -24.69 12.52 29.70
CA GLY A 721 -23.38 12.32 29.10
C GLY A 721 -22.27 13.06 29.81
N PRO A 722 -21.03 12.94 29.30
CA PRO A 722 -19.96 13.78 29.81
C PRO A 722 -20.33 15.25 29.57
N PRO A 723 -19.95 16.17 30.46
CA PRO A 723 -20.10 17.60 30.23
C PRO A 723 -19.50 18.01 28.87
N PRO A 724 -20.07 19.01 28.17
CA PRO A 724 -19.48 19.52 26.94
C PRO A 724 -18.02 19.93 27.15
N GLY A 725 -17.13 19.43 26.28
CA GLY A 725 -15.69 19.73 26.38
C GLY A 725 -14.96 19.00 27.51
N ALA A 726 -15.58 18.00 28.18
CA ALA A 726 -14.92 17.24 29.23
C ALA A 726 -13.59 16.62 28.77
N THR A 727 -12.60 16.70 29.65
CA THR A 727 -11.26 16.14 29.46
C THR A 727 -10.86 15.30 30.66
N LEU A 728 -10.01 14.31 30.41
CA LEU A 728 -9.28 13.57 31.44
C LEU A 728 -7.86 14.16 31.54
N GLN A 729 -7.38 14.39 32.75
CA GLN A 729 -5.99 14.74 33.03
C GLN A 729 -5.16 13.46 33.14
N ILE A 730 -4.22 13.25 32.22
CA ILE A 730 -3.38 12.04 32.15
C ILE A 730 -1.92 12.50 32.12
N GLY A 731 -1.23 12.33 33.24
CA GLY A 731 0.06 12.95 33.51
C GLY A 731 0.02 14.46 33.25
N GLU A 732 0.92 14.96 32.40
CA GLU A 732 0.97 16.37 31.98
C GLU A 732 0.01 16.69 30.83
N GLY A 733 -0.56 15.68 30.17
CA GLY A 733 -1.42 15.82 29.01
C GLY A 733 -2.91 15.87 29.35
N ARG A 734 -3.71 16.37 28.40
CA ARG A 734 -5.18 16.34 28.47
C ARG A 734 -5.76 15.55 27.30
N VAL A 735 -6.63 14.59 27.62
CA VAL A 735 -7.34 13.78 26.63
C VAL A 735 -8.81 14.17 26.62
N ARG A 736 -9.35 14.56 25.46
CA ARG A 736 -10.76 14.94 25.32
C ARG A 736 -11.64 13.70 25.28
N MET A 737 -12.79 13.77 25.98
CA MET A 737 -13.85 12.78 25.85
C MET A 737 -14.47 12.87 24.45
N SER A 738 -14.35 11.79 23.69
CA SER A 738 -14.95 11.66 22.37
C SER A 738 -16.35 11.04 22.47
N SER A 739 -17.20 11.31 21.48
CA SER A 739 -18.49 10.64 21.31
C SER A 739 -18.33 9.23 20.73
N GLN A 740 -17.17 8.93 20.14
CA GLN A 740 -16.85 7.67 19.51
C GLN A 740 -15.34 7.40 19.55
N ILE A 741 -14.94 6.13 19.54
CA ILE A 741 -13.53 5.72 19.41
C ILE A 741 -13.38 4.58 18.42
N LYS A 742 -12.21 4.51 17.76
CA LYS A 742 -11.91 3.36 16.89
C LYS A 742 -11.08 2.34 17.65
N TYR A 743 -11.66 1.17 17.91
CA TYR A 743 -11.01 0.11 18.69
C TYR A 743 -11.17 -1.26 18.00
N LEU A 744 -10.05 -1.95 17.78
CA LEU A 744 -9.97 -3.29 17.17
C LEU A 744 -10.76 -3.48 15.87
N GLY A 745 -10.83 -2.43 15.05
CA GLY A 745 -11.49 -2.43 13.75
C GLY A 745 -12.97 -2.03 13.76
N LEU A 746 -13.58 -1.79 14.93
CA LEU A 746 -14.90 -1.21 15.06
C LEU A 746 -14.82 0.27 15.45
N ILE A 747 -15.90 1.02 15.18
CA ILE A 747 -16.08 2.38 15.71
C ILE A 747 -17.17 2.26 16.77
N LEU A 748 -16.79 2.48 18.02
CA LEU A 748 -17.66 2.32 19.17
C LEU A 748 -18.21 3.67 19.56
N ASP A 749 -19.49 3.73 19.90
CA ASP A 749 -20.15 4.85 20.55
C ASP A 749 -20.64 4.43 21.93
N GLY A 750 -20.81 5.39 22.84
CA GLY A 750 -21.13 5.13 24.26
C GLY A 750 -22.44 4.38 24.50
N GLY A 751 -23.33 4.28 23.51
CA GLY A 751 -24.60 3.54 23.57
C GLY A 751 -24.58 2.23 22.79
N TRP A 752 -23.44 1.79 22.25
CA TRP A 752 -23.32 0.58 21.42
C TRP A 752 -24.30 0.55 20.23
N THR A 753 -24.58 1.71 19.62
CA THR A 753 -25.53 1.83 18.50
C THR A 753 -24.89 1.48 17.16
N PHE A 754 -23.57 1.59 17.05
CA PHE A 754 -22.74 1.37 15.86
C PHE A 754 -23.14 2.26 14.66
N GLY A 755 -23.93 3.33 14.88
CA GLY A 755 -24.31 4.27 13.82
C GLY A 755 -23.09 4.86 13.10
N PRO A 756 -22.08 5.37 13.84
CA PRO A 756 -20.87 5.87 13.21
C PRO A 756 -19.99 4.80 12.56
N HIS A 757 -20.06 3.56 13.04
CA HIS A 757 -19.38 2.44 12.36
C HIS A 757 -19.93 2.22 10.96
N PHE A 758 -21.26 2.12 10.82
CA PHE A 758 -21.89 1.87 9.52
C PHE A 758 -21.88 3.09 8.60
N SER A 759 -21.78 4.33 9.13
CA SER A 759 -21.56 5.53 8.31
C SER A 759 -20.20 5.52 7.60
N VAL A 760 -19.20 4.83 8.16
CA VAL A 760 -17.88 4.65 7.55
C VAL A 760 -17.80 3.35 6.72
N VAL A 761 -18.31 2.23 7.25
CA VAL A 761 -18.23 0.92 6.59
C VAL A 761 -19.09 0.86 5.33
N GLY A 762 -20.33 1.40 5.36
CA GLY A 762 -21.23 1.39 4.21
C GLY A 762 -20.58 1.98 2.94
N PRO A 763 -20.16 3.27 2.95
CA PRO A 763 -19.48 3.90 1.81
C PRO A 763 -18.18 3.19 1.41
N LYS A 764 -17.42 2.68 2.40
CA LYS A 764 -16.19 1.92 2.12
C LYS A 764 -16.48 0.65 1.34
N VAL A 765 -17.49 -0.13 1.73
CA VAL A 765 -17.90 -1.36 1.02
C VAL A 765 -18.48 -1.01 -0.35
N VAL A 766 -19.29 0.05 -0.47
CA VAL A 766 -19.77 0.56 -1.77
C VAL A 766 -18.60 0.87 -2.70
N LYS A 767 -17.56 1.57 -2.23
CA LYS A 767 -16.36 1.85 -3.04
C LYS A 767 -15.66 0.58 -3.50
N VAL A 768 -15.56 -0.43 -2.63
CA VAL A 768 -14.98 -1.74 -2.99
C VAL A 768 -15.86 -2.47 -4.01
N ALA A 769 -17.17 -2.54 -3.78
CA ALA A 769 -18.13 -3.18 -4.66
C ALA A 769 -18.13 -2.53 -6.05
N SER A 770 -18.09 -1.20 -6.13
CA SER A 770 -18.01 -0.46 -7.39
C SER A 770 -16.69 -0.72 -8.12
N ALA A 771 -15.58 -0.79 -7.40
CA ALA A 771 -14.27 -1.07 -7.98
C ALA A 771 -14.18 -2.51 -8.52
N LEU A 772 -14.64 -3.50 -7.74
CA LEU A 772 -14.73 -4.89 -8.17
C LEU A 772 -15.77 -5.07 -9.29
N GLY A 773 -16.86 -4.32 -9.26
CA GLY A 773 -17.89 -4.33 -10.30
C GLY A 773 -17.37 -3.95 -11.68
N ARG A 774 -16.25 -3.21 -11.78
CA ARG A 774 -15.56 -2.95 -13.05
C ARG A 774 -15.07 -4.24 -13.71
N LEU A 775 -14.69 -5.24 -12.92
CA LEU A 775 -14.24 -6.55 -13.38
C LEU A 775 -15.39 -7.50 -13.71
N LEU A 776 -16.63 -7.11 -13.42
CA LEU A 776 -17.83 -7.94 -13.51
C LEU A 776 -18.82 -7.34 -14.53
N PRO A 777 -18.50 -7.35 -15.83
CA PRO A 777 -19.38 -6.79 -16.86
C PRO A 777 -20.73 -7.53 -16.90
N ASN A 778 -21.78 -6.89 -17.39
CA ASN A 778 -23.10 -7.53 -17.49
C ASN A 778 -23.14 -8.57 -18.62
N LEU A 779 -22.47 -8.28 -19.74
CA LEU A 779 -22.30 -9.20 -20.87
C LEU A 779 -20.91 -9.81 -20.83
N GLY A 780 -20.84 -11.14 -21.00
CA GLY A 780 -19.58 -11.89 -20.92
C GLY A 780 -18.90 -11.85 -19.54
N GLY A 781 -17.58 -12.04 -19.54
CA GLY A 781 -16.74 -12.01 -18.34
C GLY A 781 -16.87 -13.25 -17.45
N PRO A 782 -16.57 -13.13 -16.14
CA PRO A 782 -16.36 -14.29 -15.29
C PRO A 782 -17.67 -15.02 -14.96
N SER A 783 -17.50 -16.28 -14.57
CA SER A 783 -18.50 -17.24 -14.12
C SER A 783 -19.26 -16.73 -12.89
N ALA A 784 -20.43 -17.32 -12.64
CA ALA A 784 -21.20 -17.02 -11.43
C ALA A 784 -20.39 -17.31 -10.16
N ALA A 785 -19.58 -18.37 -10.14
CA ALA A 785 -18.74 -18.73 -9.00
C ALA A 785 -17.69 -17.64 -8.69
N CYS A 786 -16.97 -17.15 -9.71
CA CYS A 786 -16.01 -16.06 -9.53
C CYS A 786 -16.71 -14.75 -9.09
N ARG A 787 -17.90 -14.46 -9.61
CA ARG A 787 -18.70 -13.30 -9.18
C ARG A 787 -19.12 -13.40 -7.71
N GLN A 788 -19.56 -14.58 -7.28
CA GLN A 788 -19.91 -14.85 -5.87
C GLN A 788 -18.71 -14.67 -4.94
N LEU A 789 -17.53 -15.11 -5.36
CA LEU A 789 -16.31 -14.92 -4.60
C LEU A 789 -16.06 -13.44 -4.27
N TYR A 790 -16.30 -12.53 -5.22
CA TYR A 790 -16.18 -11.09 -5.01
C TYR A 790 -17.31 -10.50 -4.16
N SER A 791 -18.52 -11.04 -4.23
CA SER A 791 -19.56 -10.73 -3.23
C SER A 791 -19.09 -11.10 -1.82
N GLY A 792 -18.45 -12.26 -1.68
CA GLY A 792 -17.84 -12.73 -0.44
C GLY A 792 -16.82 -11.75 0.15
N VAL A 793 -16.03 -11.05 -0.68
CA VAL A 793 -15.11 -9.99 -0.24
C VAL A 793 -15.88 -8.84 0.41
N CYS A 794 -16.90 -8.32 -0.26
CA CYS A 794 -17.72 -7.23 0.25
C CYS A 794 -18.44 -7.64 1.54
N ARG A 795 -19.01 -8.86 1.57
CA ARG A 795 -19.67 -9.44 2.75
C ARG A 795 -18.70 -9.55 3.92
N SER A 796 -17.50 -10.11 3.73
CA SER A 796 -16.50 -10.24 4.79
C SER A 796 -16.10 -8.90 5.42
N MET A 797 -16.05 -7.83 4.61
CA MET A 797 -15.79 -6.47 5.09
C MET A 797 -16.98 -5.92 5.89
N ALA A 798 -18.20 -6.18 5.43
CA ALA A 798 -19.43 -5.69 6.04
C ALA A 798 -19.79 -6.43 7.34
N THR A 799 -19.42 -7.70 7.47
CA THR A 799 -19.74 -8.56 8.62
C THR A 799 -18.59 -8.67 9.63
N TYR A 800 -17.51 -7.91 9.47
CA TYR A 800 -16.42 -7.91 10.46
C TYR A 800 -16.93 -7.45 11.83
N GLY A 801 -16.60 -8.21 12.88
CA GLY A 801 -17.07 -7.95 14.24
C GLY A 801 -18.55 -8.23 14.49
N ALA A 802 -19.25 -8.92 13.57
CA ALA A 802 -20.68 -9.25 13.69
C ALA A 802 -21.10 -9.80 15.07
N PRO A 803 -20.34 -10.70 15.74
CA PRO A 803 -20.70 -11.16 17.08
C PRO A 803 -20.79 -10.07 18.16
N VAL A 804 -20.25 -8.87 17.90
CA VAL A 804 -20.27 -7.71 18.80
C VAL A 804 -21.46 -6.78 18.52
N TRP A 805 -22.01 -6.75 17.30
CA TRP A 805 -23.01 -5.74 16.90
C TRP A 805 -24.30 -6.28 16.29
N ALA A 806 -24.38 -7.57 15.94
CA ALA A 806 -25.51 -8.15 15.20
C ALA A 806 -26.86 -7.92 15.90
N ASP A 807 -26.90 -8.02 17.23
CA ASP A 807 -28.08 -7.81 18.08
C ASP A 807 -28.42 -6.33 18.31
N ARG A 808 -27.60 -5.38 17.82
CA ARG A 808 -27.77 -3.93 18.00
C ARG A 808 -28.01 -3.18 16.68
N LEU A 809 -28.25 -3.88 15.58
CA LEU A 809 -28.52 -3.26 14.29
C LEU A 809 -29.81 -2.44 14.28
N THR A 810 -29.67 -1.12 14.15
CA THR A 810 -30.79 -0.20 13.88
C THR A 810 -31.29 -0.34 12.43
N ALA A 811 -32.49 0.19 12.14
CA ALA A 811 -33.02 0.25 10.77
C ALA A 811 -32.07 1.00 9.80
N ARG A 812 -31.42 2.07 10.28
CA ARG A 812 -30.42 2.83 9.53
C ARG A 812 -29.18 2.00 9.22
N ASN A 813 -28.68 1.24 10.18
CA ASN A 813 -27.53 0.35 9.99
C ASN A 813 -27.83 -0.72 8.93
N LYS A 814 -29.03 -1.33 9.01
CA LYS A 814 -29.51 -2.30 8.01
C LYS A 814 -29.61 -1.68 6.62
N ALA A 815 -30.15 -0.47 6.49
CA ALA A 815 -30.24 0.22 5.20
C ALA A 815 -28.85 0.46 4.55
N ALA A 816 -27.85 0.83 5.35
CA ALA A 816 -26.47 1.00 4.87
C ALA A 816 -25.88 -0.31 4.32
N LEU A 817 -26.09 -1.43 5.03
CA LEU A 817 -25.67 -2.76 4.59
C LEU A 817 -26.37 -3.19 3.29
N ARG A 818 -27.70 -3.02 3.22
CA ARG A 818 -28.50 -3.39 2.04
C ARG A 818 -28.10 -2.62 0.80
N SER A 819 -27.82 -1.33 0.92
CA SER A 819 -27.33 -0.50 -0.18
C SER A 819 -26.02 -1.04 -0.76
N ALA A 820 -25.05 -1.35 0.11
CA ALA A 820 -23.77 -1.92 -0.30
C ALA A 820 -23.92 -3.32 -0.94
N GLN A 821 -24.75 -4.18 -0.34
CA GLN A 821 -25.02 -5.52 -0.86
C GLN A 821 -25.67 -5.49 -2.24
N ARG A 822 -26.64 -4.60 -2.47
CA ARG A 822 -27.34 -4.49 -3.76
C ARG A 822 -26.36 -4.28 -4.92
N ILE A 823 -25.40 -3.37 -4.75
CA ILE A 823 -24.46 -3.00 -5.83
C ILE A 823 -23.71 -4.23 -6.33
N ILE A 824 -23.20 -5.06 -5.42
CA ILE A 824 -22.46 -6.26 -5.81
C ILE A 824 -23.41 -7.38 -6.25
N ALA A 825 -24.55 -7.56 -5.60
CA ALA A 825 -25.54 -8.59 -5.96
C ALA A 825 -26.04 -8.41 -7.41
N VAL A 826 -26.34 -7.18 -7.84
CA VAL A 826 -26.71 -6.86 -9.23
C VAL A 826 -25.62 -7.28 -10.21
N ARG A 827 -24.34 -7.12 -9.86
CA ARG A 827 -23.21 -7.57 -10.69
C ARG A 827 -23.06 -9.08 -10.71
N VAL A 828 -23.42 -9.77 -9.63
CA VAL A 828 -23.41 -11.23 -9.59
C VAL A 828 -24.46 -11.82 -10.54
N ILE A 829 -25.68 -11.28 -10.52
CA ILE A 829 -26.78 -11.76 -11.36
C ILE A 829 -26.78 -11.17 -12.79
N ARG A 830 -25.77 -10.37 -13.14
CA ARG A 830 -25.70 -9.65 -14.43
C ARG A 830 -26.93 -8.77 -14.69
N GLY A 831 -27.55 -8.27 -13.62
CA GLY A 831 -28.81 -7.54 -13.67
C GLY A 831 -28.65 -6.07 -14.07
N TYR A 832 -29.78 -5.46 -14.43
CA TYR A 832 -29.87 -4.01 -14.62
C TYR A 832 -29.88 -3.27 -13.28
N ARG A 833 -29.48 -1.99 -13.29
CA ARG A 833 -29.45 -1.13 -12.10
C ARG A 833 -30.81 -0.98 -11.40
N THR A 834 -31.91 -1.21 -12.12
CA THR A 834 -33.30 -1.07 -11.63
C THR A 834 -33.73 -2.21 -10.72
N VAL A 835 -33.10 -3.39 -10.80
CA VAL A 835 -33.48 -4.59 -10.02
C VAL A 835 -33.45 -4.30 -8.52
N SER A 836 -34.57 -4.52 -7.82
CA SER A 836 -34.71 -4.24 -6.38
C SER A 836 -33.65 -4.96 -5.53
N TRP A 837 -33.32 -4.44 -4.33
CA TRP A 837 -32.35 -5.12 -3.46
C TRP A 837 -32.80 -6.55 -3.14
N ALA A 838 -34.08 -6.73 -2.82
CA ALA A 838 -34.62 -8.02 -2.44
C ALA A 838 -34.57 -9.03 -3.62
N ALA A 839 -34.87 -8.60 -4.84
CA ALA A 839 -34.76 -9.45 -6.03
C ALA A 839 -33.31 -9.78 -6.37
N ALA A 840 -32.42 -8.79 -6.28
CA ALA A 840 -31.00 -8.96 -6.58
C ALA A 840 -30.34 -9.97 -5.64
N THR A 841 -30.62 -9.91 -4.34
CA THR A 841 -30.06 -10.85 -3.35
C THR A 841 -30.64 -12.25 -3.51
N ALA A 842 -31.94 -12.37 -3.78
CA ALA A 842 -32.61 -13.64 -4.01
C ALA A 842 -32.03 -14.39 -5.22
N LEU A 843 -31.95 -13.70 -6.37
CA LEU A 843 -31.37 -14.26 -7.60
C LEU A 843 -29.87 -14.53 -7.45
N ALA A 844 -29.16 -13.71 -6.66
CA ALA A 844 -27.77 -13.96 -6.36
C ALA A 844 -27.58 -15.11 -5.37
N GLY A 845 -28.61 -15.63 -4.69
CA GLY A 845 -28.40 -16.57 -3.59
C GLY A 845 -27.46 -16.02 -2.51
N ASP A 846 -27.43 -14.70 -2.32
CA ASP A 846 -26.65 -14.04 -1.27
C ASP A 846 -27.63 -13.45 -0.24
N PRO A 847 -27.88 -14.16 0.87
CA PRO A 847 -28.86 -13.71 1.85
C PRO A 847 -28.53 -12.33 2.42
N PRO A 848 -29.52 -11.58 2.92
CA PRO A 848 -29.31 -10.29 3.57
C PRO A 848 -28.16 -10.35 4.59
N TRP A 849 -27.17 -9.47 4.46
CA TRP A 849 -25.97 -9.53 5.29
C TRP A 849 -26.26 -9.35 6.78
N GLU A 850 -27.35 -8.67 7.14
CA GLU A 850 -27.81 -8.60 8.53
C GLU A 850 -28.17 -9.98 9.12
N LEU A 851 -28.75 -10.89 8.31
CA LEU A 851 -29.07 -12.24 8.75
C LEU A 851 -27.81 -13.08 8.84
N VAL A 852 -26.90 -12.93 7.88
CA VAL A 852 -25.60 -13.61 7.89
C VAL A 852 -24.81 -13.23 9.14
N ALA A 853 -24.86 -11.95 9.55
CA ALA A 853 -24.22 -11.47 10.77
C ALA A 853 -24.75 -12.14 12.04
N GLU A 854 -26.06 -12.43 12.11
CA GLU A 854 -26.66 -13.15 13.23
C GLU A 854 -26.16 -14.61 13.29
N VAL A 855 -26.10 -15.32 12.16
CA VAL A 855 -25.54 -16.68 12.12
C VAL A 855 -24.07 -16.70 12.55
N LEU A 856 -23.29 -15.68 12.15
CA LEU A 856 -21.91 -15.53 12.61
C LEU A 856 -21.84 -15.28 14.13
N ALA A 857 -22.76 -14.47 14.68
CA ALA A 857 -22.85 -14.21 16.11
C ALA A 857 -23.22 -15.47 16.90
N GLU A 858 -24.19 -16.26 16.43
CA GLU A 858 -24.60 -17.54 17.03
C GLU A 858 -23.48 -18.57 16.99
N THR A 859 -22.86 -18.76 15.82
CA THR A 859 -21.73 -19.68 15.65
C THR A 859 -20.59 -19.30 16.60
N TYR A 860 -20.31 -18.00 16.71
CA TYR A 860 -19.30 -17.50 17.65
C TYR A 860 -19.69 -17.80 19.10
N SER A 861 -20.92 -17.50 19.51
CA SER A 861 -21.40 -17.72 20.87
C SER A 861 -21.32 -19.20 21.28
N TYR A 862 -21.67 -20.11 20.36
CA TYR A 862 -21.46 -21.55 20.56
C TYR A 862 -19.99 -21.89 20.81
N VAL A 863 -19.09 -21.41 19.95
CA VAL A 863 -17.65 -21.68 20.09
C VAL A 863 -17.10 -21.12 21.39
N SER A 864 -17.42 -19.87 21.72
CA SER A 864 -16.97 -19.23 22.96
C SER A 864 -17.54 -19.92 24.20
N GLY A 865 -18.80 -20.38 24.15
CA GLY A 865 -19.45 -21.10 25.25
C GLY A 865 -18.79 -22.44 25.54
N ARG A 866 -18.50 -23.25 24.49
CA ARG A 866 -17.77 -24.51 24.65
C ARG A 866 -16.37 -24.29 25.23
N ARG A 867 -15.65 -23.27 24.75
CA ARG A 867 -14.33 -22.92 25.27
C ARG A 867 -14.36 -22.48 26.73
N ALA A 868 -15.40 -21.76 27.15
CA ALA A 868 -15.58 -21.39 28.56
C ALA A 868 -15.81 -22.61 29.47
N LEU A 869 -16.29 -23.73 28.92
CA LEU A 869 -16.43 -25.02 29.61
C LEU A 869 -15.16 -25.88 29.52
N GLY A 870 -14.05 -25.36 29.00
CA GLY A 870 -12.80 -26.11 28.80
C GLY A 870 -12.80 -27.00 27.55
N GLU A 871 -13.84 -26.95 26.71
CA GLU A 871 -13.98 -27.80 25.53
C GLU A 871 -13.55 -27.06 24.26
N ASN A 872 -12.81 -27.74 23.38
CA ASN A 872 -12.49 -27.22 22.05
C ASN A 872 -13.42 -27.85 21.01
N PRO A 873 -14.38 -27.09 20.45
CA PRO A 873 -15.29 -27.64 19.46
C PRO A 873 -14.53 -28.01 18.17
N THR A 874 -14.81 -29.20 17.64
CA THR A 874 -14.25 -29.69 16.38
C THR A 874 -14.76 -28.85 15.20
N LEU A 875 -14.01 -28.85 14.09
CA LEU A 875 -14.43 -28.15 12.87
C LEU A 875 -15.83 -28.61 12.42
N ASP A 876 -16.11 -29.91 12.48
CA ASP A 876 -17.41 -30.47 12.13
C ASP A 876 -18.53 -29.98 13.05
N GLY A 877 -18.27 -29.85 14.36
CA GLY A 877 -19.21 -29.26 15.31
C GLY A 877 -19.54 -27.81 14.95
N ILE A 878 -18.52 -27.01 14.64
CA ILE A 878 -18.69 -25.61 14.21
C ILE A 878 -19.48 -25.52 12.90
N LEU A 879 -19.15 -26.36 11.92
CA LEU A 879 -19.83 -26.40 10.62
C LEU A 879 -21.29 -26.86 10.75
N ARG A 880 -21.58 -27.79 11.67
CA ARG A 880 -22.94 -28.23 11.98
C ARG A 880 -23.79 -27.08 12.53
N VAL A 881 -23.30 -26.37 13.56
CA VAL A 881 -24.01 -25.21 14.13
C VAL A 881 -24.23 -24.13 13.08
N ARG A 882 -23.21 -23.85 12.27
CA ARG A 882 -23.31 -22.89 11.17
C ARG A 882 -24.35 -23.31 10.13
N ARG A 883 -24.45 -24.60 9.78
CA ARG A 883 -25.44 -25.14 8.84
C ARG A 883 -26.86 -24.98 9.38
N ILE A 884 -27.09 -25.32 10.65
CA ILE A 884 -28.38 -25.12 11.32
C ILE A 884 -28.78 -23.64 11.29
N GLY A 885 -27.86 -22.74 11.63
CA GLY A 885 -28.07 -21.30 11.56
C GLY A 885 -28.39 -20.82 10.13
N GLN A 886 -27.70 -21.37 9.13
CA GLN A 886 -27.97 -21.09 7.71
C GLN A 886 -29.37 -21.57 7.29
N GLU A 887 -29.82 -22.75 7.70
CA GLU A 887 -31.16 -23.26 7.40
C GLU A 887 -32.25 -22.41 8.07
N ALA A 888 -32.05 -22.00 9.32
CA ALA A 888 -32.95 -21.08 10.02
C ALA A 888 -33.02 -19.71 9.33
N LEU A 889 -31.86 -19.18 8.92
CA LEU A 889 -31.74 -17.96 8.13
C LEU A 889 -32.50 -18.08 6.81
N MET A 890 -32.33 -19.16 6.05
CA MET A 890 -33.01 -19.36 4.76
C MET A 890 -34.53 -19.43 4.93
N ARG A 891 -35.02 -20.11 5.98
CA ARG A 891 -36.46 -20.12 6.33
C ARG A 891 -36.97 -18.72 6.65
N ARG A 892 -36.23 -17.93 7.43
CA ARG A 892 -36.61 -16.56 7.79
C ARG A 892 -36.61 -15.62 6.58
N TRP A 893 -35.58 -15.70 5.76
CA TRP A 893 -35.48 -14.92 4.53
C TRP A 893 -36.61 -15.26 3.56
N GLY A 894 -36.94 -16.55 3.39
CA GLY A 894 -38.07 -17.00 2.57
C GLY A 894 -39.42 -16.45 3.05
N ARG A 895 -39.64 -16.33 4.38
CA ARG A 895 -40.83 -15.68 4.93
C ARG A 895 -40.88 -14.18 4.60
N THR A 896 -39.77 -13.47 4.79
CA THR A 896 -39.69 -12.03 4.46
C THR A 896 -39.92 -11.76 2.97
N TRP A 897 -39.37 -12.61 2.09
CA TRP A 897 -39.59 -12.52 0.65
C TRP A 897 -41.07 -12.71 0.28
N ARG A 898 -41.73 -13.72 0.84
CA ARG A 898 -43.16 -13.95 0.62
C ARG A 898 -44.02 -12.79 1.13
N GLY A 899 -43.72 -12.23 2.30
CA GLY A 899 -44.42 -11.06 2.83
C GLY A 899 -44.18 -9.76 2.04
N SER A 900 -43.05 -9.63 1.33
CA SER A 900 -42.81 -8.48 0.45
C SER A 900 -43.57 -8.55 -0.89
N ARG A 901 -44.00 -9.74 -1.31
CA ARG A 901 -44.87 -9.92 -2.49
C ARG A 901 -46.31 -9.48 -2.22
N THR A 902 -46.81 -9.68 -1.00
CA THR A 902 -48.19 -9.34 -0.61
C THR A 902 -48.41 -7.85 -0.31
N ALA A 903 -47.36 -7.04 -0.25
CA ALA A 903 -47.45 -5.59 -0.07
C ALA A 903 -47.35 -4.79 -1.40
N HIS A 904 -47.16 -5.48 -2.52
CA HIS A 904 -47.03 -4.92 -3.87
C HIS A 904 -48.01 -5.54 -4.88
N ALA A 905 -48.84 -6.48 -4.42
CA ALA A 905 -50.12 -6.82 -5.02
C ALA A 905 -51.19 -6.10 -4.19
#